data_AF-A0A4U5Q5Q2-F1
#
_entry.id   AF-A0A4U5Q5Q2-F1
#
_cell.length_a   1.000
_cell.length_b   1.000
_cell.length_c   1.000
_cell.angle_alpha   90.00
_cell.angle_beta   90.00
_cell.angle_gamma   90.00
#
_symmetry.space_group_name_H-M   'P 1'
#
loop_
_entity.id
_entity.type
_entity.pdbx_description
1 polymer ?
#
loop_
_entity_poly.entity_id
_entity_poly.type
_entity_poly.pdbx_seq_one_letter_code
_entity_poly.pdbx_strand_id
1 'polypeptide(L)'
;MAMEEGGSNESCGSRVNENTTSPGSVLQGRQQQQRMQQKLEVYNEILRRLKETNHEEANLPGFDDHLWTHFNRLPARYALDVNVERAEDVLMHKRLLHLAHDPANRPAIEVRLVQVHPTSDDNSADFILPDSPSKEAAQRKSVHPPPAFGSSPNLEALALEANKFDDQDGDNSVHANSKFFKPMHEITFSSDDRPKLLSQLTSVLAHIGLNIQEAHAFSTLDGYSLDVFVVDGWPYEETEQLRTALEKEVIKIEAWSNHRSSSPTSDHEKSKIKYDPDHVAIPNDVTDVWEIDPKHLKFENKVASGSYGDLYKGTYYSQEVAIKILKPERVNSDLQKEFAQEVYIMRKVRHKNVVQFIGACTKLPSLCIVTEFMSGGSVYDYLHKQRGVFKLPTLLKAAIDVSKGMNYLHQNNIIHRDLKAANLLMDENEVVKVADFGVARVKAQTGVMTAETGTYRWMAPEVIEHKPYDHKADVFSFGIVLWELLTGKLPYEYLTPLQAAVGVVQKELRPTIPKNTQPKLAELLEKTWKQDPALRPDFSEIIEILQQIAKEVGDDGECRKEKSSGGFLSVPLLGAMHAHVRYHQKITTSHVPWNHHHHLSHRQQPLPYLSQPTSHPLNLSTKWNNFKCLAAISKQAQRFFSAVLPTVATRDTSATNRLIKKFVASSPKSIALDALSHLLSPDSTHHPLLYLLTLPLYLKISEASWFSWNPKLVAQVVVLLDKQGLDKELKALMSETVSRLQFKERELVLFYCNLIGFNSKHNWVRGFDDSYSRLNQFVSDSNSVYVKKQGYKAMISGLCEMGRAREAEDLIGEMRERGLKPTLFEFRCVLYGYGRLGLFKDMERILDKMESGEIEVDTVCANMVLASYGAHNALPEMGLWLRKMKTLGIPLSIRTCNSVLNSCPTIMALMRNLDASYPVSIQELLKILSEEEAMLVKELTESSVLKEATKWDTSEGKLDLHGMHLGSAYVMMLQWMEETRNRLSDGEHVIPAEITVVCGSGNHSTVRGESPVKSMITEIMAQTRSPMRIDRKNIGCFVAKGNVIKKWLC
;
A
#
# COMPACT_ATOMS: atom_id res chain seq x y z
N MET A 1 4.86 17.55 24.95
CA MET A 1 4.79 18.74 24.08
C MET A 1 5.99 18.67 23.15
N ALA A 2 5.90 18.43 21.84
CA ALA A 2 4.82 17.99 20.98
C ALA A 2 5.48 17.05 19.96
N MET A 3 4.99 15.81 19.87
CA MET A 3 5.38 14.86 18.84
C MET A 3 4.51 15.12 17.61
N GLU A 4 5.13 15.39 16.47
CA GLU A 4 4.50 15.35 15.14
C GLU A 4 5.20 14.30 14.28
N GLU A 5 4.36 13.59 13.54
CA GLU A 5 4.57 12.35 12.81
C GLU A 5 5.28 12.51 11.44
N GLY A 6 5.85 11.39 10.96
CA GLY A 6 5.32 10.71 9.76
C GLY A 6 5.49 11.33 8.36
N GLY A 7 6.39 10.71 7.58
CA GLY A 7 6.00 10.15 6.26
C GLY A 7 5.89 11.10 5.07
N SER A 8 7.02 11.62 4.56
CA SER A 8 7.12 12.06 3.17
C SER A 8 7.35 10.87 2.24
N ASN A 9 6.32 10.55 1.46
CA ASN A 9 6.38 9.71 0.27
C ASN A 9 7.21 10.44 -0.80
N GLU A 10 8.54 10.28 -0.79
CA GLU A 10 9.42 10.77 -1.86
C GLU A 10 10.31 9.64 -2.41
N SER A 11 9.90 9.22 -3.59
CA SER A 11 10.67 8.38 -4.50
C SER A 11 11.83 9.19 -5.10
N CYS A 12 13.07 8.78 -4.80
CA CYS A 12 14.23 9.03 -5.64
C CYS A 12 14.80 7.70 -6.15
N GLY A 13 14.41 7.36 -7.39
CA GLY A 13 15.37 6.91 -8.40
C GLY A 13 15.97 5.51 -8.29
N SER A 14 15.19 4.46 -8.03
CA SER A 14 15.51 3.15 -8.60
C SER A 14 14.85 3.03 -9.97
N ARG A 15 15.66 2.85 -11.02
CA ARG A 15 15.20 2.56 -12.39
C ARG A 15 14.01 1.59 -12.39
N VAL A 16 12.86 2.06 -12.86
CA VAL A 16 11.73 1.17 -13.17
C VAL A 16 12.15 0.37 -14.40
N ASN A 17 12.52 -0.89 -14.17
CA ASN A 17 12.64 -1.87 -15.23
C ASN A 17 11.22 -2.38 -15.51
N GLU A 18 10.51 -1.72 -16.41
CA GLU A 18 9.30 -2.28 -17.01
C GLU A 18 9.72 -3.48 -17.87
N ASN A 19 9.64 -4.68 -17.30
CA ASN A 19 9.27 -5.91 -18.01
C ASN A 19 9.21 -7.07 -17.01
N THR A 20 8.11 -7.10 -16.25
CA THR A 20 7.25 -8.27 -15.99
C THR A 20 6.14 -7.82 -15.05
N THR A 21 5.18 -7.04 -15.57
CA THR A 21 3.92 -6.74 -14.89
C THR A 21 2.92 -7.84 -15.21
N SER A 22 2.57 -8.63 -14.20
CA SER A 22 1.36 -9.44 -14.22
C SER A 22 0.12 -8.52 -14.19
N PRO A 23 -0.99 -8.88 -14.85
CA PRO A 23 -2.12 -7.98 -15.12
C PRO A 23 -2.79 -7.32 -13.89
N GLY A 24 -2.58 -7.84 -12.67
CA GLY A 24 -3.22 -7.35 -11.44
C GLY A 24 -2.65 -6.04 -10.87
N SER A 25 -1.37 -5.74 -11.10
CA SER A 25 -0.69 -4.56 -10.49
C SER A 25 -1.11 -3.21 -11.10
N VAL A 26 -1.46 -3.20 -12.39
CA VAL A 26 -1.89 -1.99 -13.11
C VAL A 26 -3.31 -1.56 -12.73
N LEU A 27 -4.16 -2.51 -12.31
CA LEU A 27 -5.52 -2.26 -11.83
C LEU A 27 -5.52 -1.61 -10.43
N GLN A 28 -4.62 -2.04 -9.54
CA GLN A 28 -4.50 -1.47 -8.18
C GLN A 28 -3.96 -0.03 -8.17
N GLY A 29 -2.94 0.27 -8.98
CA GLY A 29 -2.43 1.64 -9.11
C GLY A 29 -3.49 2.62 -9.66
N ARG A 30 -4.33 2.16 -10.60
CA ARG A 30 -5.45 2.95 -11.13
C ARG A 30 -6.54 3.20 -10.09
N GLN A 31 -6.91 2.19 -9.30
CA GLN A 31 -7.94 2.36 -8.26
C GLN A 31 -7.50 3.29 -7.13
N GLN A 32 -6.23 3.22 -6.71
CA GLN A 32 -5.70 4.10 -5.67
C GLN A 32 -5.59 5.55 -6.15
N GLN A 33 -5.17 5.76 -7.40
CA GLN A 33 -5.13 7.08 -8.04
C GLN A 33 -6.53 7.67 -8.24
N GLN A 34 -7.51 6.84 -8.62
CA GLN A 34 -8.91 7.26 -8.80
C GLN A 34 -9.57 7.69 -7.47
N ARG A 35 -9.31 6.96 -6.37
CA ARG A 35 -9.82 7.33 -5.03
C ARG A 35 -9.21 8.63 -4.51
N MET A 36 -7.92 8.87 -4.78
CA MET A 36 -7.26 10.12 -4.40
C MET A 36 -7.76 11.31 -5.21
N GLN A 37 -8.09 11.08 -6.49
CA GLN A 37 -8.68 12.09 -7.36
C GLN A 37 -10.11 12.48 -6.92
N GLN A 38 -10.95 11.51 -6.57
CA GLN A 38 -12.30 11.76 -6.03
C GLN A 38 -12.26 12.54 -4.71
N LYS A 39 -11.32 12.20 -3.82
CA LYS A 39 -11.11 12.92 -2.55
C LYS A 39 -10.72 14.39 -2.79
N LEU A 40 -9.93 14.66 -3.82
CA LEU A 40 -9.54 16.01 -4.22
C LEU A 40 -10.70 16.80 -4.83
N GLU A 41 -11.54 16.15 -5.64
CA GLU A 41 -12.74 16.76 -6.24
C GLU A 41 -13.73 17.24 -5.17
N VAL A 42 -14.06 16.38 -4.21
CA VAL A 42 -14.98 16.71 -3.10
C VAL A 42 -14.40 17.80 -2.21
N TYR A 43 -13.12 17.70 -1.87
CA TYR A 43 -12.43 18.75 -1.12
C TYR A 43 -12.54 20.12 -1.82
N ASN A 44 -12.28 20.19 -3.13
CA ASN A 44 -12.32 21.45 -3.87
C ASN A 44 -13.73 22.05 -3.91
N GLU A 45 -14.75 21.20 -4.03
CA GLU A 45 -16.15 21.65 -4.05
C GLU A 45 -16.61 22.16 -2.68
N ILE A 46 -16.23 21.50 -1.58
CA ILE A 46 -16.49 21.98 -0.21
C ILE A 46 -15.78 23.30 0.05
N LEU A 47 -14.52 23.41 -0.36
CA LEU A 47 -13.75 24.64 -0.25
C LEU A 47 -14.40 25.80 -1.01
N ARG A 48 -14.86 25.54 -2.25
CA ARG A 48 -15.57 26.51 -3.08
C ARG A 48 -16.82 27.02 -2.38
N ARG A 49 -17.66 26.10 -1.87
CA ARG A 49 -18.92 26.45 -1.19
C ARG A 49 -18.69 27.24 0.11
N LEU A 50 -17.68 26.89 0.92
CA LEU A 50 -17.34 27.63 2.14
C LEU A 50 -16.86 29.06 1.86
N LYS A 51 -16.19 29.28 0.72
CA LYS A 51 -15.78 30.60 0.25
C LYS A 51 -16.97 31.39 -0.33
N GLU A 52 -17.89 30.73 -1.03
CA GLU A 52 -19.10 31.34 -1.59
C GLU A 52 -20.12 31.74 -0.50
N THR A 53 -20.21 30.99 0.61
CA THR A 53 -21.04 31.35 1.77
C THR A 53 -20.39 32.40 2.69
N ASN A 54 -19.18 32.86 2.36
CA ASN A 54 -18.39 33.84 3.11
C ASN A 54 -18.23 33.50 4.60
N HIS A 55 -18.03 32.21 4.90
CA HIS A 55 -17.87 31.72 6.27
C HIS A 55 -16.58 32.28 6.91
N GLU A 56 -16.65 32.78 8.15
CA GLU A 56 -15.53 33.50 8.79
C GLU A 56 -14.23 32.67 8.84
N GLU A 57 -14.33 31.37 9.15
CA GLU A 57 -13.17 30.46 9.16
C GLU A 57 -12.53 30.26 7.78
N ALA A 58 -13.29 30.36 6.70
CA ALA A 58 -12.79 30.13 5.34
C ALA A 58 -11.92 31.28 4.80
N ASN A 59 -12.02 32.45 5.44
CA ASN A 59 -11.22 33.63 5.15
C ASN A 59 -9.89 33.68 5.95
N LEU A 60 -9.67 32.74 6.87
CA LEU A 60 -8.45 32.67 7.67
C LEU A 60 -7.26 32.16 6.83
N PRO A 61 -6.05 32.73 6.99
CA PRO A 61 -4.86 32.25 6.30
C PRO A 61 -4.53 30.81 6.72
N GLY A 62 -4.35 29.91 5.74
CA GLY A 62 -4.06 28.49 5.98
C GLY A 62 -5.26 27.57 6.18
N PHE A 63 -6.50 28.09 6.06
CA PHE A 63 -7.71 27.28 6.16
C PHE A 63 -7.74 26.09 5.18
N ASP A 64 -7.41 26.35 3.91
CA ASP A 64 -7.36 25.36 2.83
C ASP A 64 -6.50 24.13 3.22
N ASP A 65 -5.39 24.37 3.93
CA ASP A 65 -4.46 23.32 4.37
C ASP A 65 -5.03 22.53 5.52
N HIS A 66 -5.57 23.23 6.52
CA HIS A 66 -6.18 22.59 7.67
C HIS A 66 -7.36 21.71 7.24
N LEU A 67 -8.14 22.18 6.26
CA LEU A 67 -9.21 21.41 5.65
C LEU A 67 -8.66 20.19 4.87
N TRP A 68 -7.58 20.34 4.10
CA TRP A 68 -7.00 19.21 3.38
C TRP A 68 -6.34 18.17 4.29
N THR A 69 -5.69 18.61 5.36
CA THR A 69 -5.14 17.73 6.40
C THR A 69 -6.27 16.96 7.08
N HIS A 70 -7.39 17.59 7.41
CA HIS A 70 -8.59 16.91 7.92
C HIS A 70 -9.06 15.81 6.96
N PHE A 71 -9.18 16.12 5.66
CA PHE A 71 -9.50 15.11 4.66
C PHE A 71 -8.47 13.98 4.66
N ASN A 72 -7.17 14.26 4.63
CA ASN A 72 -6.12 13.24 4.58
C ASN A 72 -6.06 12.33 5.82
N ARG A 73 -6.40 12.87 7.00
CA ARG A 73 -6.50 12.11 8.24
C ARG A 73 -7.63 11.08 8.23
N LEU A 74 -8.70 11.35 7.46
CA LEU A 74 -9.88 10.49 7.35
C LEU A 74 -9.80 9.54 6.15
N PRO A 75 -10.48 8.37 6.21
CA PRO A 75 -10.45 7.38 5.14
C PRO A 75 -11.14 7.91 3.88
N ALA A 76 -10.79 7.38 2.70
CA ALA A 76 -11.34 7.86 1.44
C ALA A 76 -12.89 7.80 1.38
N ARG A 77 -13.53 6.90 2.14
CA ARG A 77 -14.99 6.81 2.26
C ARG A 77 -15.64 8.08 2.82
N TYR A 78 -14.97 8.78 3.74
CA TYR A 78 -15.48 10.03 4.30
C TYR A 78 -15.78 11.07 3.21
N ALA A 79 -14.92 11.16 2.19
CA ALA A 79 -15.12 12.08 1.07
C ALA A 79 -16.23 11.63 0.11
N LEU A 80 -16.59 10.34 0.08
CA LEU A 80 -17.69 9.84 -0.74
C LEU A 80 -19.05 10.04 -0.06
N ASP A 81 -19.07 9.98 1.27
CA ASP A 81 -20.30 9.94 2.05
C ASP A 81 -20.75 11.33 2.53
N VAL A 82 -19.82 12.30 2.59
CA VAL A 82 -20.10 13.64 3.12
C VAL A 82 -20.97 14.47 2.17
N ASN A 83 -22.01 15.10 2.72
CA ASN A 83 -22.89 15.98 1.95
C ASN A 83 -22.19 17.30 1.61
N VAL A 84 -21.83 17.44 0.35
CA VAL A 84 -21.11 18.61 -0.17
C VAL A 84 -21.94 19.89 -0.10
N GLU A 85 -23.28 19.78 -0.02
CA GLU A 85 -24.17 20.93 0.11
C GLU A 85 -24.16 21.57 1.51
N ARG A 86 -23.60 20.86 2.48
CA ARG A 86 -23.43 21.30 3.87
C ARG A 86 -21.95 21.32 4.22
N ALA A 87 -21.20 22.12 3.47
CA ALA A 87 -19.76 22.24 3.62
C ALA A 87 -19.30 22.65 5.05
N GLU A 88 -20.16 23.31 5.82
CA GLU A 88 -19.96 23.68 7.23
C GLU A 88 -19.84 22.46 8.16
N ASP A 89 -20.48 21.34 7.84
CA ASP A 89 -20.46 20.11 8.66
C ASP A 89 -19.05 19.52 8.73
N VAL A 90 -18.26 19.71 7.67
CA VAL A 90 -16.85 19.31 7.64
C VAL A 90 -16.02 20.10 8.63
N LEU A 91 -16.37 21.37 8.89
CA LEU A 91 -15.70 22.19 9.90
C LEU A 91 -16.08 21.75 11.31
N MET A 92 -17.34 21.38 11.52
CA MET A 92 -17.79 20.78 12.77
C MET A 92 -17.03 19.47 13.07
N HIS A 93 -16.94 18.55 12.10
CA HIS A 93 -16.16 17.32 12.24
C HIS A 93 -14.69 17.58 12.59
N LYS A 94 -14.08 18.55 11.89
CA LYS A 94 -12.69 18.98 12.16
C LYS A 94 -12.52 19.54 13.56
N ARG A 95 -13.49 20.33 14.04
CA ARG A 95 -13.48 20.92 15.38
C ARG A 95 -13.63 19.85 16.47
N LEU A 96 -14.56 18.90 16.31
CA LEU A 96 -14.75 17.80 17.26
C LEU A 96 -13.51 16.92 17.39
N LEU A 97 -12.89 16.55 16.26
CA LEU A 97 -11.64 15.81 16.27
C LEU A 97 -10.52 16.58 16.97
N HIS A 98 -10.45 17.90 16.78
CA HIS A 98 -9.48 18.73 17.49
C HIS A 98 -9.74 18.81 19.00
N LEU A 99 -11.00 18.98 19.41
CA LEU A 99 -11.39 18.99 20.83
C LEU A 99 -11.04 17.67 21.51
N ALA A 100 -11.25 16.54 20.82
CA ALA A 100 -10.88 15.23 21.31
C ALA A 100 -9.36 15.04 21.54
N HIS A 101 -8.49 15.94 21.07
CA HIS A 101 -7.05 15.85 21.40
C HIS A 101 -6.78 16.16 22.87
N ASP A 102 -7.58 17.02 23.51
CA ASP A 102 -7.46 17.31 24.94
C ASP A 102 -8.18 16.22 25.75
N PRO A 103 -7.49 15.47 26.64
CA PRO A 103 -8.12 14.47 27.49
C PRO A 103 -9.29 14.99 28.33
N ALA A 104 -9.31 16.28 28.67
CA ALA A 104 -10.40 16.88 29.45
C ALA A 104 -11.72 17.02 28.66
N ASN A 105 -11.64 17.04 27.33
CA ASN A 105 -12.79 17.21 26.43
C ASN A 105 -13.22 15.90 25.78
N ARG A 106 -12.71 14.75 26.25
CA ARG A 106 -13.04 13.43 25.70
C ARG A 106 -14.24 12.80 26.41
N PRO A 107 -15.17 12.18 25.66
CA PRO A 107 -15.37 12.36 24.22
C PRO A 107 -16.01 13.72 23.92
N ALA A 108 -15.65 14.31 22.78
CA ALA A 108 -16.29 15.54 22.30
C ALA A 108 -17.61 15.16 21.62
N ILE A 109 -18.72 15.78 22.04
CA ILE A 109 -20.08 15.46 21.60
C ILE A 109 -20.74 16.71 21.01
N GLU A 110 -21.38 16.56 19.85
CA GLU A 110 -22.27 17.56 19.26
C GLU A 110 -23.63 16.93 18.94
N VAL A 111 -24.72 17.61 19.28
CA VAL A 111 -26.10 17.18 18.99
C VAL A 111 -26.82 18.31 18.25
N ARG A 112 -27.47 18.00 17.13
CA ARG A 112 -28.23 19.00 16.35
C ARG A 112 -29.48 18.42 15.72
N LEU A 113 -30.44 19.28 15.38
CA LEU A 113 -31.66 18.91 14.65
C LEU A 113 -31.40 18.83 13.15
N VAL A 114 -31.85 17.74 12.53
CA VAL A 114 -31.77 17.49 11.09
C VAL A 114 -33.12 17.04 10.52
N GLN A 115 -33.32 17.24 9.21
CA GLN A 115 -34.60 16.97 8.53
C GLN A 115 -34.39 16.46 7.11
N VAL A 116 -35.21 15.48 6.72
CA VAL A 116 -35.07 14.74 5.47
C VAL A 116 -36.16 15.18 4.50
N HIS A 117 -35.78 15.40 3.23
CA HIS A 117 -36.67 15.90 2.20
C HIS A 117 -37.01 14.78 1.21
N PRO A 118 -38.28 14.57 0.84
CA PRO A 118 -38.62 13.76 -0.33
C PRO A 118 -38.45 14.59 -1.60
N THR A 119 -37.67 14.12 -2.57
CA THR A 119 -37.55 14.75 -3.90
C THR A 119 -38.74 14.34 -4.78
N SER A 120 -39.45 15.31 -5.36
CA SER A 120 -40.44 15.07 -6.41
C SER A 120 -39.73 14.86 -7.75
N ASP A 121 -39.97 13.73 -8.41
CA ASP A 121 -39.49 13.43 -9.75
C ASP A 121 -39.99 14.46 -10.77
N ASP A 122 -39.09 15.27 -11.31
CA ASP A 122 -39.34 16.08 -12.51
C ASP A 122 -38.72 15.35 -13.71
N ASN A 123 -39.54 14.52 -14.36
CA ASN A 123 -39.32 14.02 -15.72
C ASN A 123 -40.65 13.59 -16.35
N SER A 124 -41.45 14.57 -16.77
CA SER A 124 -42.37 14.39 -17.90
C SER A 124 -42.33 15.66 -18.74
N ALA A 125 -41.93 15.52 -20.00
CA ALA A 125 -41.85 16.61 -20.96
C ALA A 125 -43.19 16.83 -21.67
N ASP A 126 -43.45 18.12 -21.95
CA ASP A 126 -44.32 18.72 -22.96
C ASP A 126 -45.85 18.62 -22.80
N PHE A 127 -46.47 19.76 -22.44
CA PHE A 127 -47.49 20.43 -23.27
C PHE A 127 -47.45 21.95 -23.03
N ILE A 128 -47.55 22.73 -24.12
CA ILE A 128 -47.38 24.20 -24.19
C ILE A 128 -48.75 24.92 -24.20
N LEU A 129 -48.77 26.14 -23.62
CA LEU A 129 -49.55 27.37 -23.93
C LEU A 129 -50.64 27.79 -22.89
N PRO A 130 -51.02 29.09 -22.80
CA PRO A 130 -50.39 30.08 -21.90
C PRO A 130 -51.42 30.91 -21.09
N ASP A 131 -50.97 31.65 -20.06
CA ASP A 131 -51.36 33.06 -19.79
C ASP A 131 -51.26 33.48 -18.31
N SER A 132 -50.52 34.59 -18.13
CA SER A 132 -50.75 35.69 -17.17
C SER A 132 -50.36 35.53 -15.67
N PRO A 133 -50.06 36.65 -14.98
CA PRO A 133 -48.95 36.72 -14.03
C PRO A 133 -49.37 36.86 -12.56
N SER A 134 -48.71 36.13 -11.68
CA SER A 134 -48.47 36.58 -10.30
C SER A 134 -47.21 35.91 -9.75
N LYS A 135 -46.12 36.67 -9.78
CA LYS A 135 -45.03 36.48 -8.83
C LYS A 135 -45.53 36.91 -7.45
N GLU A 136 -44.98 36.22 -6.44
CA GLU A 136 -45.06 36.48 -5.00
C GLU A 136 -46.05 35.61 -4.21
N ALA A 137 -45.50 34.98 -3.16
CA ALA A 137 -46.12 34.16 -2.11
C ALA A 137 -46.33 32.66 -2.37
N ALA A 138 -45.27 31.85 -2.15
CA ALA A 138 -45.29 30.66 -1.27
C ALA A 138 -44.00 29.80 -1.37
N GLN A 139 -42.82 30.35 -1.04
CA GLN A 139 -41.69 29.53 -0.61
C GLN A 139 -41.90 29.14 0.86
N ARG A 140 -42.45 27.95 1.12
CA ARG A 140 -42.41 27.36 2.46
C ARG A 140 -40.97 26.92 2.74
N LYS A 141 -40.27 27.68 3.58
CA LYS A 141 -38.93 27.37 4.10
C LYS A 141 -38.96 26.04 4.87
N SER A 142 -38.04 25.14 4.54
CA SER A 142 -37.68 24.02 5.42
C SER A 142 -37.06 24.58 6.71
N VAL A 143 -37.39 24.01 7.88
CA VAL A 143 -37.05 24.57 9.19
C VAL A 143 -35.70 24.07 9.70
N HIS A 144 -35.25 22.87 9.31
CA HIS A 144 -34.00 22.26 9.76
C HIS A 144 -33.11 21.74 8.61
N PRO A 145 -31.78 21.71 8.77
CA PRO A 145 -30.84 21.27 7.72
C PRO A 145 -30.90 19.74 7.48
N PRO A 146 -30.51 19.24 6.30
CA PRO A 146 -30.34 17.80 6.08
C PRO A 146 -29.15 17.22 6.87
N PRO A 147 -29.12 15.89 7.09
CA PRO A 147 -27.98 15.21 7.71
C PRO A 147 -26.63 15.44 6.99
N ALA A 148 -25.53 15.40 7.74
CA ALA A 148 -24.15 15.57 7.27
C ALA A 148 -23.71 14.47 6.30
N PHE A 149 -24.30 13.30 6.43
CA PHE A 149 -24.12 12.13 5.59
C PHE A 149 -25.51 11.60 5.23
N GLY A 150 -25.76 11.22 3.98
CA GLY A 150 -26.98 10.47 3.64
C GLY A 150 -27.97 11.11 2.67
N SER A 151 -27.54 11.50 1.47
CA SER A 151 -28.46 11.56 0.30
C SER A 151 -28.69 10.15 -0.27
N SER A 152 -29.18 9.22 0.57
CA SER A 152 -29.42 7.83 0.16
C SER A 152 -30.90 7.59 -0.18
N PRO A 153 -31.22 6.77 -1.21
CA PRO A 153 -32.60 6.45 -1.61
C PRO A 153 -33.46 5.82 -0.50
N ASN A 154 -32.85 5.34 0.59
CA ASN A 154 -33.54 4.66 1.69
C ASN A 154 -34.28 5.61 2.64
N LEU A 155 -33.74 6.82 2.88
CA LEU A 155 -34.42 7.85 3.65
C LEU A 155 -35.63 8.40 2.91
N GLU A 156 -35.54 8.45 1.58
CA GLU A 156 -36.64 8.80 0.67
C GLU A 156 -37.70 7.68 0.59
N ALA A 157 -37.28 6.42 0.48
CA ALA A 157 -38.18 5.27 0.45
C ALA A 157 -38.98 5.09 1.75
N LEU A 158 -38.38 5.37 2.91
CA LEU A 158 -39.08 5.34 4.20
C LEU A 158 -40.06 6.52 4.37
N ALA A 159 -39.71 7.71 3.87
CA ALA A 159 -40.66 8.82 3.80
C ALA A 159 -41.86 8.49 2.88
N LEU A 160 -41.63 7.70 1.81
CA LEU A 160 -42.66 7.22 0.89
C LEU A 160 -43.48 6.03 1.45
N GLU A 161 -42.88 5.15 2.26
CA GLU A 161 -43.58 4.01 2.89
C GLU A 161 -44.46 4.44 4.07
N ALA A 162 -44.05 5.45 4.85
CA ALA A 162 -44.90 6.01 5.90
C ALA A 162 -46.19 6.65 5.35
N ASN A 163 -46.16 7.16 4.12
CA ASN A 163 -47.34 7.67 3.42
C ASN A 163 -48.34 6.59 2.97
N LYS A 164 -47.97 5.29 3.00
CA LYS A 164 -48.87 4.19 2.61
C LYS A 164 -49.65 3.58 3.78
N PHE A 165 -49.34 3.95 5.02
CA PHE A 165 -49.99 3.39 6.21
C PHE A 165 -51.12 4.26 6.79
N ASP A 166 -51.33 5.50 6.31
CA ASP A 166 -52.36 6.42 6.83
C ASP A 166 -53.63 6.53 5.95
N ASP A 167 -53.76 5.75 4.87
CA ASP A 167 -54.95 5.78 3.98
C ASP A 167 -56.07 4.79 4.38
N GLN A 168 -56.13 4.39 5.66
CA GLN A 168 -57.27 3.65 6.23
C GLN A 168 -57.63 4.16 7.63
N ASP A 169 -58.24 5.34 7.70
CA ASP A 169 -59.50 5.53 8.45
C ASP A 169 -59.97 6.99 8.33
N GLY A 170 -61.24 7.17 7.94
CA GLY A 170 -61.88 8.48 7.85
C GLY A 170 -62.53 8.90 9.17
N ASP A 171 -62.36 10.16 9.58
CA ASP A 171 -63.41 11.20 9.56
C ASP A 171 -62.99 12.48 10.36
N ASN A 172 -63.18 13.64 9.71
CA ASN A 172 -63.28 15.04 10.17
C ASN A 172 -62.62 15.57 11.48
N SER A 173 -61.60 16.45 11.35
CA SER A 173 -61.81 17.92 11.47
C SER A 173 -60.53 18.76 11.22
N VAL A 174 -60.60 19.57 10.16
CA VAL A 174 -60.00 20.90 9.92
C VAL A 174 -58.70 21.29 10.65
N HIS A 175 -57.56 20.78 10.16
CA HIS A 175 -56.35 21.60 9.94
C HIS A 175 -55.55 21.03 8.76
N ALA A 176 -55.95 21.41 7.54
CA ALA A 176 -55.20 21.09 6.33
C ALA A 176 -53.88 21.89 6.27
N ASN A 177 -52.80 21.20 5.86
CA ASN A 177 -51.50 21.68 5.36
C ASN A 177 -50.24 21.70 6.25
N SER A 178 -49.86 20.59 6.88
CA SER A 178 -48.42 20.30 7.13
C SER A 178 -47.96 19.06 6.35
N LYS A 179 -47.45 19.27 5.13
CA LYS A 179 -46.67 18.25 4.42
C LYS A 179 -45.52 17.79 5.32
N PHE A 180 -45.41 16.48 5.51
CA PHE A 180 -44.61 15.79 6.51
C PHE A 180 -43.11 16.10 6.43
N PHE A 181 -42.59 16.64 7.52
CA PHE A 181 -41.17 16.80 7.79
C PHE A 181 -40.93 16.28 9.21
N LYS A 182 -40.32 15.11 9.38
CA LYS A 182 -40.02 14.59 10.72
C LYS A 182 -38.64 15.12 11.15
N PRO A 183 -38.54 16.02 12.15
CA PRO A 183 -37.25 16.41 12.70
C PRO A 183 -36.63 15.22 13.43
N MET A 184 -35.33 15.01 13.20
CA MET A 184 -34.49 14.00 13.84
C MET A 184 -33.30 14.67 14.49
N HIS A 185 -32.55 13.94 15.31
CA HIS A 185 -31.29 14.43 15.88
C HIS A 185 -30.10 13.78 15.20
N GLU A 186 -29.12 14.57 14.82
CA GLU A 186 -27.80 14.08 14.46
C GLU A 186 -26.86 14.27 15.63
N ILE A 187 -26.23 13.18 16.06
CA ILE A 187 -25.30 13.12 17.19
C ILE A 187 -23.94 12.71 16.65
N THR A 188 -22.93 13.55 16.87
CA THR A 188 -21.54 13.26 16.47
C THR A 188 -20.66 13.13 17.70
N PHE A 189 -19.94 12.02 17.80
CA PHE A 189 -18.94 11.74 18.82
C PHE A 189 -17.54 11.78 18.22
N SER A 190 -16.58 12.32 18.97
CA SER A 190 -15.16 12.16 18.68
C SER A 190 -14.37 11.79 19.92
N SER A 191 -13.58 10.72 19.82
CA SER A 191 -12.78 10.19 20.94
C SER A 191 -11.56 9.41 20.44
N ASP A 192 -10.77 8.82 21.36
CA ASP A 192 -9.71 7.87 20.99
C ASP A 192 -10.29 6.67 20.23
N ASP A 193 -9.66 6.25 19.13
CA ASP A 193 -10.05 5.06 18.38
C ASP A 193 -9.71 3.79 19.19
N ARG A 194 -10.65 3.39 20.03
CA ARG A 194 -10.53 2.23 20.92
C ARG A 194 -11.43 1.09 20.46
N PRO A 195 -10.96 -0.16 20.57
CA PRO A 195 -11.83 -1.31 20.36
C PRO A 195 -13.04 -1.27 21.30
N LYS A 196 -14.25 -1.46 20.72
CA LYS A 196 -15.57 -1.52 21.42
C LYS A 196 -16.22 -0.17 21.71
N LEU A 197 -15.57 0.95 21.43
CA LEU A 197 -16.14 2.29 21.66
C LEU A 197 -17.49 2.46 20.94
N LEU A 198 -17.56 2.11 19.65
CA LEU A 198 -18.79 2.25 18.85
C LEU A 198 -19.96 1.44 19.42
N SER A 199 -19.68 0.25 19.98
CA SER A 199 -20.69 -0.57 20.65
C SER A 199 -21.17 0.06 21.96
N GLN A 200 -20.24 0.61 22.74
CA GLN A 200 -20.56 1.32 23.97
C GLN A 200 -21.44 2.55 23.69
N LEU A 201 -21.09 3.33 22.67
CA LEU A 201 -21.88 4.49 22.22
C LEU A 201 -23.27 4.05 21.74
N THR A 202 -23.35 3.01 20.90
CA THR A 202 -24.64 2.45 20.44
C THR A 202 -25.51 1.96 21.59
N SER A 203 -24.90 1.34 22.61
CA SER A 203 -25.60 0.90 23.82
C SER A 203 -26.10 2.07 24.67
N VAL A 204 -25.35 3.17 24.75
CA VAL A 204 -25.79 4.40 25.45
C VAL A 204 -26.98 5.02 24.72
N LEU A 205 -26.90 5.16 23.40
CA LEU A 205 -27.99 5.69 22.59
C LEU A 205 -29.27 4.85 22.78
N ALA A 206 -29.15 3.52 22.74
CA ALA A 206 -30.27 2.61 22.99
C ALA A 206 -30.81 2.69 24.44
N HIS A 207 -29.93 2.85 25.45
CA HIS A 207 -30.34 3.00 26.85
C HIS A 207 -31.11 4.30 27.09
N ILE A 208 -30.75 5.37 26.38
CA ILE A 208 -31.45 6.66 26.39
C ILE A 208 -32.79 6.58 25.62
N GLY A 209 -33.06 5.48 24.90
CA GLY A 209 -34.29 5.28 24.14
C GLY A 209 -34.25 5.88 22.74
N LEU A 210 -33.05 6.20 22.22
CA LEU A 210 -32.86 6.68 20.86
C LEU A 210 -32.80 5.52 19.87
N ASN A 211 -33.56 5.65 18.79
CA ASN A 211 -33.56 4.72 17.66
C ASN A 211 -32.62 5.25 16.57
N ILE A 212 -31.68 4.43 16.11
CA ILE A 212 -30.66 4.86 15.15
C ILE A 212 -31.18 4.61 13.74
N GLN A 213 -31.37 5.69 12.97
CA GLN A 213 -31.80 5.62 11.58
C GLN A 213 -30.61 5.54 10.62
N GLU A 214 -29.51 6.20 10.94
CA GLU A 214 -28.27 6.19 10.17
C GLU A 214 -27.04 6.27 11.09
N ALA A 215 -25.95 5.60 10.72
CA ALA A 215 -24.71 5.60 11.49
C ALA A 215 -23.49 5.51 10.58
N HIS A 216 -22.50 6.36 10.84
CA HIS A 216 -21.23 6.46 10.14
C HIS A 216 -20.08 6.49 11.14
N ALA A 217 -19.08 5.64 10.97
CA ALA A 217 -17.92 5.59 11.85
C ALA A 217 -16.64 5.75 11.01
N PHE A 218 -15.76 6.68 11.39
CA PHE A 218 -14.52 6.97 10.68
C PHE A 218 -13.33 6.97 11.64
N SER A 219 -12.43 5.99 11.47
CA SER A 219 -11.12 5.98 12.12
C SER A 219 -10.15 6.90 11.41
N THR A 220 -9.50 7.79 12.14
CA THR A 220 -8.44 8.66 11.64
C THR A 220 -7.07 7.97 11.70
N LEU A 221 -6.14 8.43 10.87
CA LEU A 221 -4.77 7.89 10.83
C LEU A 221 -4.00 8.11 12.14
N ASP A 222 -4.36 9.15 12.90
CA ASP A 222 -3.71 9.55 14.15
C ASP A 222 -4.38 8.94 15.40
N GLY A 223 -5.23 7.92 15.24
CA GLY A 223 -5.74 7.11 16.34
C GLY A 223 -6.96 7.67 17.06
N TYR A 224 -7.73 8.56 16.42
CA TYR A 224 -9.03 9.04 16.90
C TYR A 224 -10.19 8.53 16.02
N SER A 225 -11.40 8.47 16.57
CA SER A 225 -12.63 8.15 15.84
C SER A 225 -13.54 9.38 15.68
N LEU A 226 -14.32 9.38 14.60
CA LEU A 226 -15.45 10.28 14.36
C LEU A 226 -16.67 9.42 14.04
N ASP A 227 -17.64 9.41 14.96
CA ASP A 227 -18.82 8.54 14.91
C ASP A 227 -20.09 9.40 14.87
N VAL A 228 -20.85 9.32 13.79
CA VAL A 228 -22.01 10.19 13.49
C VAL A 228 -23.27 9.32 13.41
N PHE A 229 -24.29 9.67 14.18
CA PHE A 229 -25.56 8.94 14.26
C PHE A 229 -26.72 9.88 13.96
N VAL A 230 -27.62 9.49 13.06
CA VAL A 230 -28.93 10.13 12.91
C VAL A 230 -29.94 9.29 13.66
N VAL A 231 -30.64 9.89 14.61
CA VAL A 231 -31.52 9.20 15.55
C VAL A 231 -32.90 9.84 15.63
N ASP A 232 -33.91 9.04 15.96
CA ASP A 232 -35.24 9.50 16.38
C ASP A 232 -35.64 8.91 17.74
N GLY A 233 -36.71 9.40 18.34
CA GLY A 233 -37.17 8.96 19.66
C GLY A 233 -36.95 9.95 20.81
N TRP A 234 -36.49 11.18 20.52
CA TRP A 234 -36.40 12.28 21.49
C TRP A 234 -37.21 13.50 21.05
N PRO A 235 -37.87 14.23 21.97
CA PRO A 235 -38.56 15.49 21.65
C PRO A 235 -37.62 16.53 21.03
N TYR A 236 -38.02 17.20 19.95
CA TYR A 236 -37.16 18.14 19.24
C TYR A 236 -36.91 19.45 20.02
N GLU A 237 -37.84 19.84 20.89
CA GLU A 237 -37.71 21.01 21.78
C GLU A 237 -36.67 20.84 22.89
N GLU A 238 -36.13 19.63 23.09
CA GLU A 238 -35.28 19.28 24.23
C GLU A 238 -33.85 18.85 23.83
N THR A 239 -33.32 19.41 22.74
CA THR A 239 -31.98 19.07 22.21
C THR A 239 -30.85 19.24 23.23
N GLU A 240 -30.87 20.29 24.05
CA GLU A 240 -29.87 20.49 25.12
C GLU A 240 -30.03 19.49 26.28
N GLN A 241 -31.25 19.02 26.54
CA GLN A 241 -31.48 17.98 27.55
C GLN A 241 -30.95 16.64 27.06
N LEU A 242 -31.12 16.34 25.76
CA LEU A 242 -30.52 15.17 25.13
C LEU A 242 -28.99 15.21 25.21
N ARG A 243 -28.37 16.36 24.89
CA ARG A 243 -26.93 16.57 25.06
C ARG A 243 -26.47 16.30 26.49
N THR A 244 -27.15 16.88 27.47
CA THR A 244 -26.82 16.70 28.90
C THR A 244 -26.97 15.24 29.35
N ALA A 245 -28.01 14.55 28.86
CA ALA A 245 -28.23 13.12 29.15
C ALA A 245 -27.11 12.25 28.57
N LEU A 246 -26.67 12.53 27.33
CA LEU A 246 -25.55 11.85 26.69
C LEU A 246 -24.23 12.07 27.43
N GLU A 247 -23.90 13.32 27.76
CA GLU A 247 -22.68 13.66 28.51
C GLU A 247 -22.62 12.92 29.85
N LYS A 248 -23.75 12.81 30.56
CA LYS A 248 -23.84 12.11 31.85
C LYS A 248 -23.65 10.59 31.74
N GLU A 249 -24.24 9.95 30.73
CA GLU A 249 -24.12 8.49 30.55
C GLU A 249 -22.74 8.09 30.03
N VAL A 250 -22.09 8.96 29.25
CA VAL A 250 -20.77 8.69 28.69
C VAL A 250 -19.66 8.78 29.75
N ILE A 251 -19.75 9.68 30.73
CA ILE A 251 -18.83 9.73 31.89
C ILE A 251 -18.83 8.41 32.70
N LYS A 252 -19.96 7.71 32.76
CA LYS A 252 -20.04 6.41 33.48
C LYS A 252 -19.23 5.31 32.79
N ILE A 253 -19.02 5.40 31.47
CA ILE A 253 -18.26 4.39 30.71
C ILE A 253 -16.77 4.46 31.04
N GLU A 254 -16.22 5.67 31.25
CA GLU A 254 -14.80 5.84 31.59
C GLU A 254 -14.47 5.33 33.00
N ALA A 255 -15.38 5.49 33.96
CA ALA A 255 -15.21 5.02 35.33
C ALA A 255 -15.14 3.48 35.43
N TRP A 256 -15.80 2.74 34.54
CA TRP A 256 -15.78 1.27 34.54
C TRP A 256 -14.48 0.66 33.99
N SER A 257 -13.68 1.43 33.23
CA SER A 257 -12.42 0.95 32.65
C SER A 257 -11.23 0.98 33.64
N ASN A 258 -11.27 1.83 34.67
CA ASN A 258 -10.16 2.00 35.61
C ASN A 258 -10.13 1.02 36.81
N HIS A 259 -11.16 0.18 37.00
CA HIS A 259 -11.29 -0.70 38.18
C HIS A 259 -10.88 -2.17 37.97
N ARG A 260 -10.08 -2.52 36.95
CA ARG A 260 -9.55 -3.91 36.78
C ARG A 260 -8.03 -4.05 36.91
N SER A 261 -7.37 -3.11 37.57
CA SER A 261 -5.95 -3.22 37.97
C SER A 261 -5.83 -3.40 39.49
N SER A 262 -6.25 -4.54 40.02
CA SER A 262 -5.85 -5.00 41.35
C SER A 262 -5.96 -6.52 41.44
N SER A 263 -4.83 -7.20 41.36
CA SER A 263 -4.67 -8.64 41.53
C SER A 263 -4.78 -9.05 43.01
N PRO A 264 -5.41 -10.19 43.35
CA PRO A 264 -5.10 -10.90 44.58
C PRO A 264 -4.01 -11.96 44.34
N THR A 265 -3.04 -11.95 45.25
CA THR A 265 -1.96 -12.93 45.44
C THR A 265 -2.51 -14.29 45.87
N SER A 266 -1.94 -15.37 45.33
CA SER A 266 -1.81 -16.63 46.07
C SER A 266 -0.57 -17.40 45.59
N ASP A 267 0.29 -17.74 46.56
CA ASP A 267 1.46 -18.59 46.44
C ASP A 267 1.14 -20.00 45.91
N HIS A 268 2.01 -20.55 45.05
CA HIS A 268 2.55 -21.91 45.18
C HIS A 268 3.72 -22.16 44.19
N GLU A 269 4.89 -22.37 44.79
CA GLU A 269 6.04 -23.23 44.47
C GLU A 269 6.51 -23.49 43.01
N LYS A 270 7.62 -22.82 42.72
CA LYS A 270 8.78 -23.13 41.85
C LYS A 270 8.88 -24.53 41.22
N SER A 271 8.92 -24.56 39.89
CA SER A 271 9.87 -25.37 39.12
C SER A 271 10.57 -24.50 38.06
N LYS A 272 11.91 -24.48 38.09
CA LYS A 272 12.74 -23.65 37.22
C LYS A 272 12.74 -24.22 35.78
N ILE A 273 12.04 -23.54 34.87
CA ILE A 273 12.31 -23.64 33.43
C ILE A 273 12.99 -22.33 33.03
N LYS A 274 14.18 -22.43 32.41
CA LYS A 274 14.91 -21.29 31.83
C LYS A 274 14.02 -20.66 30.75
N TYR A 275 13.56 -19.43 30.96
CA TYR A 275 12.92 -18.63 29.93
C TYR A 275 14.00 -18.00 29.05
N ASP A 276 13.91 -18.25 27.75
CA ASP A 276 14.63 -17.56 26.70
C ASP A 276 13.78 -16.32 26.30
N PRO A 277 14.29 -15.08 26.42
CA PRO A 277 13.50 -13.86 26.21
C PRO A 277 13.03 -13.63 24.75
N ASP A 278 13.45 -14.46 23.78
CA ASP A 278 13.23 -14.23 22.35
C ASP A 278 12.04 -15.02 21.72
N HIS A 279 11.25 -15.73 22.53
CA HIS A 279 10.15 -16.61 22.07
C HIS A 279 8.77 -16.20 22.59
N VAL A 280 7.75 -16.23 21.72
CA VAL A 280 6.35 -16.13 22.14
C VAL A 280 5.93 -17.42 22.85
N ALA A 281 5.63 -17.35 24.14
CA ALA A 281 5.27 -18.52 24.94
C ALA A 281 3.90 -19.09 24.54
N ILE A 282 3.89 -20.27 23.91
CA ILE A 282 2.67 -21.04 23.60
C ILE A 282 2.58 -22.20 24.61
N PRO A 283 1.39 -22.50 25.18
CA PRO A 283 1.23 -23.65 26.08
C PRO A 283 1.68 -24.96 25.39
N ASN A 284 2.62 -25.68 26.01
CA ASN A 284 3.17 -26.92 25.46
C ASN A 284 2.33 -28.13 25.90
N ASP A 285 1.63 -28.74 24.96
CA ASP A 285 1.22 -30.15 25.05
C ASP A 285 2.33 -31.03 24.46
N VAL A 286 2.65 -32.13 25.15
CA VAL A 286 3.97 -32.80 25.24
C VAL A 286 4.51 -33.47 23.95
N THR A 287 3.89 -33.35 22.77
CA THR A 287 4.23 -34.27 21.66
C THR A 287 4.21 -33.78 20.20
N ASP A 288 4.08 -32.49 19.88
CA ASP A 288 4.04 -32.08 18.45
C ASP A 288 5.22 -31.18 18.01
N VAL A 289 5.91 -31.60 16.93
CA VAL A 289 6.91 -30.80 16.20
C VAL A 289 6.19 -29.94 15.15
N TRP A 290 5.70 -28.78 15.55
CA TRP A 290 4.97 -27.83 14.68
C TRP A 290 5.73 -26.51 14.45
N GLU A 291 6.79 -26.27 15.23
CA GLU A 291 7.65 -25.11 15.04
C GLU A 291 8.44 -25.31 13.73
N ILE A 292 8.26 -24.38 12.79
CA ILE A 292 8.95 -24.39 11.51
C ILE A 292 10.17 -23.50 11.61
N ASP A 293 11.34 -24.05 11.27
CA ASP A 293 12.50 -23.20 10.99
C ASP A 293 12.21 -22.38 9.71
N PRO A 294 12.20 -21.04 9.78
CA PRO A 294 11.95 -20.18 8.63
C PRO A 294 12.84 -20.51 7.41
N LYS A 295 14.03 -21.11 7.61
CA LYS A 295 14.92 -21.55 6.52
C LYS A 295 14.30 -22.60 5.59
N HIS A 296 13.36 -23.39 6.10
CA HIS A 296 12.67 -24.42 5.31
C HIS A 296 11.48 -23.87 4.52
N LEU A 297 11.10 -22.62 4.76
CA LEU A 297 10.08 -21.91 3.99
C LEU A 297 10.71 -21.17 2.81
N LYS A 298 10.21 -21.46 1.62
CA LYS A 298 10.56 -20.71 0.42
C LYS A 298 9.40 -19.83 0.03
N PHE A 299 9.61 -18.52 0.05
CA PHE A 299 8.62 -17.55 -0.38
C PHE A 299 8.60 -17.46 -1.91
N GLU A 300 7.41 -17.41 -2.48
CA GLU A 300 7.17 -17.14 -3.89
C GLU A 300 6.54 -15.74 -4.02
N ASN A 301 5.26 -15.68 -4.39
CA ASN A 301 4.55 -14.43 -4.65
C ASN A 301 3.73 -14.01 -3.43
N LYS A 302 3.67 -12.69 -3.17
CA LYS A 302 2.74 -12.13 -2.20
C LYS A 302 1.31 -12.26 -2.72
N VAL A 303 0.44 -12.91 -1.95
CA VAL A 303 -0.96 -13.21 -2.30
C VAL A 303 -1.87 -12.09 -1.81
N ALA A 304 -1.68 -11.62 -0.58
CA ALA A 304 -2.49 -10.56 0.02
C ALA A 304 -1.69 -9.74 1.05
N SER A 305 -2.17 -8.53 1.36
CA SER A 305 -1.70 -7.72 2.49
C SER A 305 -2.91 -7.34 3.33
N GLY A 306 -2.87 -7.67 4.62
CA GLY A 306 -3.92 -7.36 5.60
C GLY A 306 -3.46 -6.34 6.65
N SER A 307 -4.37 -6.03 7.57
CA SER A 307 -4.18 -5.16 8.75
C SER A 307 -3.10 -5.72 9.70
N TYR A 308 -3.07 -7.04 9.90
CA TYR A 308 -2.19 -7.73 10.85
C TYR A 308 -0.95 -8.39 10.22
N GLY A 309 -0.89 -8.51 8.90
CA GLY A 309 0.20 -9.26 8.25
C GLY A 309 0.09 -9.35 6.74
N ASP A 310 1.13 -9.88 6.13
CA ASP A 310 1.23 -10.16 4.70
C ASP A 310 1.15 -11.66 4.43
N LEU A 311 0.31 -12.06 3.47
CA LEU A 311 0.15 -13.47 3.07
C LEU A 311 0.95 -13.74 1.80
N TYR A 312 1.80 -14.75 1.85
CA TYR A 312 2.63 -15.19 0.72
C TYR A 312 2.26 -16.62 0.32
N LYS A 313 2.34 -16.90 -0.98
CA LYS A 313 2.47 -18.27 -1.48
C LYS A 313 3.92 -18.70 -1.27
N GLY A 314 4.15 -19.95 -0.88
CA GLY A 314 5.47 -20.50 -0.74
C GLY A 314 5.50 -22.02 -0.84
N THR A 315 6.67 -22.60 -0.56
CA THR A 315 6.83 -24.05 -0.42
C THR A 315 7.53 -24.42 0.88
N TYR A 316 7.06 -25.48 1.53
CA TYR A 316 7.67 -26.10 2.71
C TYR A 316 7.92 -27.58 2.38
N TYR A 317 9.19 -28.01 2.34
CA TYR A 317 9.59 -29.36 1.89
C TYR A 317 8.94 -29.83 0.57
N SER A 318 8.75 -28.92 -0.39
CA SER A 318 8.10 -29.16 -1.70
C SER A 318 6.57 -29.30 -1.65
N GLN A 319 5.94 -29.12 -0.50
CA GLN A 319 4.50 -28.90 -0.38
C GLN A 319 4.20 -27.41 -0.60
N GLU A 320 3.20 -27.07 -1.42
CA GLU A 320 2.73 -25.69 -1.54
C GLU A 320 2.03 -25.24 -0.26
N VAL A 321 2.41 -24.06 0.22
CA VAL A 321 1.92 -23.50 1.50
C VAL A 321 1.56 -22.03 1.38
N ALA A 322 0.63 -21.59 2.22
CA ALA A 322 0.36 -20.18 2.46
C ALA A 322 1.09 -19.74 3.74
N ILE A 323 1.83 -18.64 3.67
CA ILE A 323 2.68 -18.12 4.75
C ILE A 323 2.17 -16.73 5.15
N LYS A 324 1.51 -16.63 6.30
CA LYS A 324 1.00 -15.38 6.88
C LYS A 324 2.08 -14.81 7.80
N ILE A 325 2.75 -13.75 7.37
CA ILE A 325 3.82 -13.05 8.14
C ILE A 325 3.20 -11.87 8.88
N LEU A 326 3.44 -11.75 10.19
CA LEU A 326 3.02 -10.58 10.96
C LEU A 326 4.01 -9.43 10.74
N LYS A 327 3.51 -8.20 10.57
CA LYS A 327 4.34 -7.02 10.29
C LYS A 327 5.14 -6.60 11.55
N PRO A 328 6.49 -6.57 11.50
CA PRO A 328 7.33 -6.27 12.67
C PRO A 328 7.02 -4.92 13.31
N GLU A 329 6.63 -3.93 12.50
CA GLU A 329 6.37 -2.55 12.93
C GLU A 329 5.11 -2.41 13.80
N ARG A 330 4.30 -3.47 13.93
CA ARG A 330 3.02 -3.48 14.66
C ARG A 330 2.97 -4.51 15.78
N VAL A 331 4.06 -5.22 16.06
CA VAL A 331 4.09 -6.26 17.09
C VAL A 331 4.10 -5.61 18.47
N ASN A 332 2.95 -5.64 19.16
CA ASN A 332 2.81 -5.31 20.57
C ASN A 332 2.47 -6.58 21.38
N SER A 333 2.40 -6.46 22.71
CA SER A 333 2.13 -7.60 23.61
C SER A 333 0.77 -8.26 23.37
N ASP A 334 -0.22 -7.52 22.86
CA ASP A 334 -1.56 -8.06 22.63
C ASP A 334 -1.65 -8.83 21.31
N LEU A 335 -0.99 -8.33 20.25
CA LEU A 335 -0.87 -9.04 18.98
C LEU A 335 -0.07 -10.34 19.12
N GLN A 336 0.93 -10.37 19.99
CA GLN A 336 1.65 -11.61 20.32
C GLN A 336 0.75 -12.65 21.02
N LYS A 337 -0.17 -12.22 21.90
CA LYS A 337 -1.14 -13.11 22.54
C LYS A 337 -2.18 -13.62 21.53
N GLU A 338 -2.65 -12.76 20.63
CA GLU A 338 -3.56 -13.15 19.55
C GLU A 338 -2.90 -14.16 18.61
N PHE A 339 -1.65 -13.91 18.21
CA PHE A 339 -0.84 -14.86 17.42
C PHE A 339 -0.68 -16.21 18.14
N ALA A 340 -0.29 -16.20 19.43
CA ALA A 340 -0.15 -17.41 20.22
C ALA A 340 -1.47 -18.19 20.32
N GLN A 341 -2.58 -17.48 20.48
CA GLN A 341 -3.93 -18.05 20.54
C GLN A 341 -4.35 -18.65 19.19
N GLU A 342 -4.08 -17.97 18.08
CA GLU A 342 -4.37 -18.44 16.71
C GLU A 342 -3.59 -19.74 16.45
N VAL A 343 -2.29 -19.78 16.73
CA VAL A 343 -1.45 -20.98 16.62
C VAL A 343 -1.97 -22.11 17.52
N TYR A 344 -2.34 -21.80 18.77
CA TYR A 344 -2.88 -22.78 19.71
C TYR A 344 -4.16 -23.46 19.21
N ILE A 345 -5.09 -22.69 18.63
CA ILE A 345 -6.33 -23.22 18.07
C ILE A 345 -6.03 -24.05 16.82
N MET A 346 -5.25 -23.50 15.88
CA MET A 346 -4.97 -24.14 14.61
C MET A 346 -4.25 -25.48 14.76
N ARG A 347 -3.40 -25.64 15.78
CA ARG A 347 -2.75 -26.91 16.12
C ARG A 347 -3.72 -28.02 16.51
N LYS A 348 -4.89 -27.69 17.06
CA LYS A 348 -5.88 -28.66 17.55
C LYS A 348 -6.88 -29.09 16.48
N VAL A 349 -6.83 -28.46 15.30
CA VAL A 349 -7.85 -28.58 14.27
C VAL A 349 -7.29 -29.35 13.08
N ARG A 350 -7.92 -30.48 12.75
CA ARG A 350 -7.56 -31.30 11.60
C ARG A 350 -8.81 -31.90 10.95
N HIS A 351 -9.27 -31.27 9.86
CA HIS A 351 -10.48 -31.70 9.16
C HIS A 351 -10.41 -31.33 7.67
N LYS A 352 -11.00 -32.15 6.80
CA LYS A 352 -10.93 -31.97 5.33
C LYS A 352 -11.55 -30.65 4.83
N ASN A 353 -12.50 -30.09 5.57
CA ASN A 353 -13.18 -28.83 5.25
C ASN A 353 -12.73 -27.67 6.13
N VAL A 354 -11.55 -27.80 6.76
CA VAL A 354 -10.91 -26.74 7.54
C VAL A 354 -9.47 -26.62 7.06
N VAL A 355 -8.96 -25.41 6.89
CA VAL A 355 -7.61 -25.19 6.39
C VAL A 355 -6.59 -25.85 7.33
N GLN A 356 -5.78 -26.73 6.76
CA GLN A 356 -4.79 -27.51 7.48
C GLN A 356 -3.64 -26.60 7.94
N PHE A 357 -3.42 -26.58 9.25
CA PHE A 357 -2.21 -26.03 9.85
C PHE A 357 -1.01 -26.93 9.56
N ILE A 358 0.09 -26.33 9.12
CA ILE A 358 1.34 -27.01 8.82
C ILE A 358 2.39 -26.69 9.88
N GLY A 359 2.43 -25.45 10.35
CA GLY A 359 3.30 -25.03 11.44
C GLY A 359 3.36 -23.52 11.60
N ALA A 360 4.20 -23.05 12.51
CA ALA A 360 4.38 -21.62 12.78
C ALA A 360 5.85 -21.30 13.08
N CYS A 361 6.22 -20.04 12.81
CA CYS A 361 7.47 -19.45 13.27
C CYS A 361 7.16 -18.56 14.48
N THR A 362 7.69 -18.86 15.67
CA THR A 362 7.38 -18.13 16.91
C THR A 362 8.51 -17.21 17.37
N LYS A 363 9.64 -17.20 16.65
CA LYS A 363 10.82 -16.38 16.91
C LYS A 363 10.72 -15.00 16.27
N LEU A 364 10.92 -13.95 17.05
CA LEU A 364 11.09 -12.59 16.52
C LEU A 364 12.39 -12.49 15.68
N PRO A 365 12.44 -11.61 14.66
CA PRO A 365 11.38 -10.72 14.16
C PRO A 365 10.41 -11.41 13.19
N SER A 366 10.53 -12.72 12.97
CA SER A 366 9.83 -13.46 11.91
C SER A 366 8.68 -14.30 12.45
N LEU A 367 7.63 -13.64 12.95
CA LEU A 367 6.40 -14.33 13.35
C LEU A 367 5.59 -14.73 12.11
N CYS A 368 5.33 -16.02 11.95
CA CYS A 368 4.66 -16.56 10.76
C CYS A 368 3.70 -17.69 11.12
N ILE A 369 2.58 -17.79 10.39
CA ILE A 369 1.67 -18.96 10.41
C ILE A 369 1.70 -19.60 9.01
N VAL A 370 1.90 -20.92 8.97
CA VAL A 370 2.00 -21.70 7.72
C VAL A 370 0.83 -22.68 7.63
N THR A 371 0.07 -22.57 6.55
CA THR A 371 -1.04 -23.46 6.23
C THR A 371 -0.90 -24.05 4.84
N GLU A 372 -1.76 -25.02 4.50
CA GLU A 372 -1.91 -25.43 3.11
C GLU A 372 -2.30 -24.24 2.20
N PHE A 373 -1.81 -24.25 0.97
CA PHE A 373 -2.15 -23.24 -0.02
C PHE A 373 -3.45 -23.57 -0.75
N MET A 374 -4.39 -22.63 -0.79
CA MET A 374 -5.70 -22.78 -1.42
C MET A 374 -5.71 -22.03 -2.77
N SER A 375 -5.44 -22.76 -3.85
CA SER A 375 -5.18 -22.20 -5.19
C SER A 375 -6.39 -21.50 -5.83
N GLY A 376 -7.61 -21.87 -5.44
CA GLY A 376 -8.86 -21.25 -5.89
C GLY A 376 -9.17 -19.89 -5.25
N GLY A 377 -8.38 -19.46 -4.26
CA GLY A 377 -8.59 -18.20 -3.54
C GLY A 377 -9.85 -18.23 -2.66
N SER A 378 -10.34 -17.06 -2.27
CA SER A 378 -11.54 -16.95 -1.43
C SER A 378 -12.83 -17.03 -2.24
N VAL A 379 -13.88 -17.59 -1.62
CA VAL A 379 -15.22 -17.62 -2.19
C VAL A 379 -15.72 -16.20 -2.48
N TYR A 380 -15.38 -15.22 -1.63
CA TYR A 380 -15.69 -13.81 -1.87
C TYR A 380 -15.08 -13.30 -3.18
N ASP A 381 -13.81 -13.58 -3.45
CA ASP A 381 -13.15 -13.14 -4.68
C ASP A 381 -13.75 -13.84 -5.91
N TYR A 382 -14.11 -15.11 -5.78
CA TYR A 382 -14.81 -15.85 -6.83
C TYR A 382 -16.17 -15.21 -7.16
N LEU A 383 -17.00 -14.93 -6.16
CA LEU A 383 -18.33 -14.34 -6.37
C LEU A 383 -18.26 -12.89 -6.88
N HIS A 384 -17.49 -12.02 -6.22
CA HIS A 384 -17.60 -10.58 -6.44
C HIS A 384 -16.55 -9.99 -7.38
N LYS A 385 -15.33 -10.55 -7.41
CA LYS A 385 -14.26 -10.06 -8.30
C LYS A 385 -14.27 -10.78 -9.64
N GLN A 386 -14.43 -12.10 -9.62
CA GLN A 386 -14.45 -12.93 -10.82
C GLN A 386 -15.86 -13.04 -11.43
N ARG A 387 -16.90 -12.57 -10.72
CA ARG A 387 -18.32 -12.70 -11.12
C ARG A 387 -18.71 -14.15 -11.37
N GLY A 388 -18.13 -15.06 -10.60
CA GLY A 388 -18.46 -16.48 -10.59
C GLY A 388 -19.86 -16.72 -10.02
N VAL A 389 -20.49 -17.81 -10.45
CA VAL A 389 -21.84 -18.17 -10.03
C VAL A 389 -21.87 -19.66 -9.70
N PHE A 390 -22.28 -20.00 -8.48
CA PHE A 390 -22.54 -21.40 -8.14
C PHE A 390 -23.88 -21.84 -8.72
N LYS A 391 -23.86 -22.94 -9.48
CA LYS A 391 -25.09 -23.64 -9.85
C LYS A 391 -25.57 -24.43 -8.64
N LEU A 392 -26.87 -24.74 -8.58
CA LEU A 392 -27.46 -25.41 -7.42
C LEU A 392 -26.66 -26.65 -6.93
N PRO A 393 -26.18 -27.57 -7.78
CA PRO A 393 -25.38 -28.71 -7.31
C PRO A 393 -24.03 -28.30 -6.67
N THR A 394 -23.32 -27.33 -7.26
CA THR A 394 -22.02 -26.87 -6.74
C THR A 394 -22.19 -25.97 -5.52
N LEU A 395 -23.27 -25.19 -5.45
CA LEU A 395 -23.70 -24.45 -4.27
C LEU A 395 -23.94 -25.38 -3.09
N LEU A 396 -24.73 -26.45 -3.31
CA LEU A 396 -25.04 -27.41 -2.25
C LEU A 396 -23.78 -28.14 -1.78
N LYS A 397 -22.88 -28.52 -2.71
CA LYS A 397 -21.57 -29.08 -2.36
C LYS A 397 -20.77 -28.11 -1.47
N ALA A 398 -20.64 -26.85 -1.88
CA ALA A 398 -19.93 -25.81 -1.13
C ALA A 398 -20.56 -25.58 0.26
N ALA A 399 -21.89 -25.48 0.34
CA ALA A 399 -22.61 -25.29 1.60
C ALA A 399 -22.43 -26.50 2.55
N ILE A 400 -22.45 -27.73 2.02
CA ILE A 400 -22.20 -28.95 2.79
C ILE A 400 -20.76 -28.96 3.31
N ASP A 401 -19.79 -28.58 2.49
CA ASP A 401 -18.38 -28.52 2.86
C ASP A 401 -18.15 -27.54 4.02
N VAL A 402 -18.67 -26.31 3.90
CA VAL A 402 -18.62 -25.30 4.97
C VAL A 402 -19.27 -25.82 6.24
N SER A 403 -20.46 -26.41 6.12
CA SER A 403 -21.21 -26.93 7.27
C SER A 403 -20.46 -28.05 8.00
N LYS A 404 -19.80 -28.95 7.27
CA LYS A 404 -18.94 -30.00 7.85
C LYS A 404 -17.75 -29.42 8.59
N GLY A 405 -17.10 -28.39 8.03
CA GLY A 405 -16.00 -27.68 8.67
C GLY A 405 -16.42 -27.04 9.99
N MET A 406 -17.54 -26.31 9.98
CA MET A 406 -18.07 -25.66 11.17
C MET A 406 -18.57 -26.63 12.24
N ASN A 407 -19.26 -27.71 11.84
CA ASN A 407 -19.68 -28.76 12.76
C ASN A 407 -18.48 -29.37 13.50
N TYR A 408 -17.38 -29.63 12.78
CA TYR A 408 -16.15 -30.13 13.40
C TYR A 408 -15.56 -29.14 14.42
N LEU A 409 -15.52 -27.84 14.10
CA LEU A 409 -15.03 -26.83 15.04
C LEU A 409 -15.88 -26.77 16.31
N HIS A 410 -17.21 -26.77 16.16
CA HIS A 410 -18.15 -26.72 17.28
C HIS A 410 -18.04 -27.96 18.18
N GLN A 411 -17.86 -29.16 17.60
CA GLN A 411 -17.60 -30.39 18.34
C GLN A 411 -16.30 -30.35 19.16
N ASN A 412 -15.31 -29.57 18.71
CA ASN A 412 -14.06 -29.33 19.42
C ASN A 412 -14.12 -28.10 20.34
N ASN A 413 -15.31 -27.58 20.65
CA ASN A 413 -15.54 -26.40 21.50
C ASN A 413 -14.85 -25.12 21.00
N ILE A 414 -14.69 -24.98 19.67
CA ILE A 414 -14.13 -23.81 19.01
C ILE A 414 -15.26 -23.05 18.32
N ILE A 415 -15.41 -21.76 18.68
CA ILE A 415 -16.35 -20.84 18.02
C ILE A 415 -15.55 -19.97 17.05
N HIS A 416 -15.96 -19.89 15.78
CA HIS A 416 -15.21 -19.22 14.72
C HIS A 416 -15.29 -17.70 14.82
N ARG A 417 -16.49 -17.14 15.02
CA ARG A 417 -16.80 -15.71 15.28
C ARG A 417 -16.64 -14.75 14.11
N ASP A 418 -15.90 -15.12 13.06
CA ASP A 418 -15.76 -14.31 11.83
C ASP A 418 -16.06 -15.14 10.56
N LEU A 419 -17.15 -15.91 10.56
CA LEU A 419 -17.53 -16.71 9.40
C LEU A 419 -18.11 -15.80 8.29
N LYS A 420 -17.41 -15.71 7.15
CA LYS A 420 -17.80 -14.90 5.99
C LYS A 420 -17.20 -15.48 4.72
N ALA A 421 -17.72 -15.12 3.54
CA ALA A 421 -17.21 -15.66 2.26
C ALA A 421 -15.72 -15.37 2.00
N ALA A 422 -15.15 -14.32 2.60
CA ALA A 422 -13.72 -14.01 2.50
C ALA A 422 -12.83 -15.00 3.25
N ASN A 423 -13.38 -15.65 4.29
CA ASN A 423 -12.71 -16.64 5.13
C ASN A 423 -13.03 -18.08 4.70
N LEU A 424 -13.68 -18.24 3.55
CA LEU A 424 -13.89 -19.53 2.89
C LEU A 424 -12.97 -19.62 1.69
N LEU A 425 -12.10 -20.62 1.67
CA LEU A 425 -11.09 -20.80 0.63
C LEU A 425 -11.38 -22.04 -0.21
N MET A 426 -11.04 -22.00 -1.50
CA MET A 426 -11.23 -23.10 -2.45
C MET A 426 -9.91 -23.68 -2.91
N ASP A 427 -9.85 -25.00 -3.02
CA ASP A 427 -8.73 -25.70 -3.65
C ASP A 427 -8.96 -25.92 -5.16
N GLU A 428 -8.01 -26.57 -5.81
CA GLU A 428 -8.05 -26.90 -7.25
C GLU A 428 -9.20 -27.86 -7.63
N ASN A 429 -9.81 -28.54 -6.66
CA ASN A 429 -10.89 -29.51 -6.85
C ASN A 429 -12.27 -28.94 -6.44
N GLU A 430 -12.36 -27.62 -6.30
CA GLU A 430 -13.56 -26.91 -5.84
C GLU A 430 -14.09 -27.45 -4.49
N VAL A 431 -13.18 -27.84 -3.59
CA VAL A 431 -13.53 -28.15 -2.19
C VAL A 431 -13.38 -26.88 -1.38
N VAL A 432 -14.42 -26.54 -0.61
CA VAL A 432 -14.40 -25.36 0.25
C VAL A 432 -13.88 -25.73 1.64
N LYS A 433 -12.97 -24.91 2.16
CA LYS A 433 -12.42 -25.02 3.52
C LYS A 433 -12.59 -23.72 4.29
N VAL A 434 -12.90 -23.84 5.58
CA VAL A 434 -12.98 -22.72 6.52
C VAL A 434 -11.58 -22.29 6.95
N ALA A 435 -11.30 -20.98 6.93
CA ALA A 435 -9.99 -20.37 7.20
C ALA A 435 -10.11 -19.18 8.17
N ASP A 436 -8.95 -18.66 8.62
CA ASP A 436 -8.76 -17.47 9.46
C ASP A 436 -9.35 -17.53 10.88
N PHE A 437 -8.52 -18.00 11.82
CA PHE A 437 -8.88 -18.22 13.23
C PHE A 437 -8.44 -17.07 14.17
N GLY A 438 -8.02 -15.93 13.63
CA GLY A 438 -7.43 -14.83 14.40
C GLY A 438 -8.30 -14.27 15.54
N VAL A 439 -9.62 -14.51 15.50
CA VAL A 439 -10.57 -14.13 16.55
C VAL A 439 -11.30 -15.31 17.20
N ALA A 440 -10.97 -16.54 16.83
CA ALA A 440 -11.61 -17.75 17.35
C ALA A 440 -11.26 -17.97 18.82
N ARG A 441 -12.16 -18.62 19.59
CA ARG A 441 -11.92 -18.91 21.02
C ARG A 441 -12.38 -20.30 21.42
N VAL A 442 -11.70 -20.86 22.42
CA VAL A 442 -12.12 -22.07 23.15
C VAL A 442 -13.20 -21.69 24.17
N LYS A 443 -14.27 -22.48 24.25
CA LYS A 443 -15.46 -22.25 25.09
C LYS A 443 -15.15 -22.25 26.60
N ALA A 444 -14.56 -21.17 27.12
CA ALA A 444 -14.32 -20.89 28.54
C ALA A 444 -14.07 -19.39 28.88
N GLN A 445 -14.07 -18.49 27.88
CA GLN A 445 -13.80 -17.06 28.10
C GLN A 445 -14.97 -16.23 27.56
N THR A 446 -15.70 -15.57 28.46
CA THR A 446 -16.68 -14.53 28.12
C THR A 446 -15.94 -13.43 27.34
N GLY A 447 -16.23 -13.31 26.05
CA GLY A 447 -15.36 -12.60 25.12
C GLY A 447 -16.04 -11.42 24.45
N VAL A 448 -15.51 -10.22 24.68
CA VAL A 448 -15.89 -8.98 23.98
C VAL A 448 -14.97 -8.79 22.77
N MET A 449 -15.55 -8.51 21.58
CA MET A 449 -14.86 -8.49 20.28
C MET A 449 -14.23 -7.13 19.92
N THR A 450 -13.19 -7.12 19.10
CA THR A 450 -12.63 -5.97 18.38
C THR A 450 -13.36 -5.88 17.03
N ALA A 451 -14.17 -4.85 16.83
CA ALA A 451 -14.99 -4.75 15.63
C ALA A 451 -14.24 -4.03 14.49
N GLU A 452 -13.86 -4.78 13.46
CA GLU A 452 -13.45 -4.18 12.18
C GLU A 452 -14.69 -3.78 11.38
N THR A 453 -14.70 -2.55 10.85
CA THR A 453 -15.84 -1.95 10.14
C THR A 453 -16.36 -2.73 8.91
N GLY A 454 -15.67 -3.78 8.44
CA GLY A 454 -16.06 -4.59 7.27
C GLY A 454 -16.87 -5.86 7.56
N THR A 455 -16.81 -6.44 8.77
CA THR A 455 -17.39 -7.77 9.07
C THR A 455 -18.88 -7.71 9.45
N TYR A 456 -19.40 -6.54 9.82
CA TYR A 456 -20.76 -6.36 10.36
C TYR A 456 -21.90 -6.98 9.53
N ARG A 457 -21.73 -7.11 8.21
CA ARG A 457 -22.77 -7.67 7.31
C ARG A 457 -23.08 -9.15 7.56
N TRP A 458 -22.15 -9.91 8.13
CA TRP A 458 -22.35 -11.34 8.41
C TRP A 458 -22.60 -11.63 9.90
N MET A 459 -22.50 -10.62 10.78
CA MET A 459 -22.58 -10.81 12.22
C MET A 459 -24.01 -11.06 12.70
N ALA A 460 -24.13 -11.96 13.68
CA ALA A 460 -25.39 -12.23 14.37
C ALA A 460 -25.80 -11.06 15.28
N PRO A 461 -27.11 -10.82 15.50
CA PRO A 461 -27.61 -9.71 16.30
C PRO A 461 -27.04 -9.71 17.72
N GLU A 462 -26.97 -10.87 18.39
CA GLU A 462 -26.44 -10.99 19.74
C GLU A 462 -24.94 -10.64 19.84
N VAL A 463 -24.18 -10.83 18.75
CA VAL A 463 -22.76 -10.46 18.69
C VAL A 463 -22.63 -8.96 18.48
N ILE A 464 -23.47 -8.36 17.63
CA ILE A 464 -23.52 -6.90 17.41
C ILE A 464 -23.89 -6.18 18.72
N GLU A 465 -24.86 -6.72 19.46
CA GLU A 465 -25.32 -6.19 20.75
C GLU A 465 -24.38 -6.52 21.93
N HIS A 466 -23.29 -7.25 21.70
CA HIS A 466 -22.33 -7.65 22.75
C HIS A 466 -22.97 -8.46 23.90
N LYS A 467 -24.09 -9.15 23.62
CA LYS A 467 -24.73 -10.07 24.55
C LYS A 467 -23.88 -11.35 24.69
N PRO A 468 -24.03 -12.14 25.76
CA PRO A 468 -23.46 -13.47 25.81
C PRO A 468 -23.97 -14.29 24.62
N TYR A 469 -23.06 -14.84 23.82
CA TYR A 469 -23.37 -15.63 22.64
C TYR A 469 -22.60 -16.95 22.65
N ASP A 470 -23.12 -17.94 21.94
CA ASP A 470 -22.51 -19.27 21.80
C ASP A 470 -22.19 -19.58 20.32
N HIS A 471 -22.09 -20.85 19.98
CA HIS A 471 -21.78 -21.30 18.63
C HIS A 471 -22.90 -21.03 17.61
N LYS A 472 -24.13 -20.67 18.06
CA LYS A 472 -25.25 -20.29 17.18
C LYS A 472 -25.04 -18.96 16.47
N ALA A 473 -24.10 -18.13 16.91
CA ALA A 473 -23.67 -16.94 16.17
C ALA A 473 -23.03 -17.30 14.82
N ASP A 474 -22.27 -18.39 14.76
CA ASP A 474 -21.67 -18.89 13.51
C ASP A 474 -22.76 -19.44 12.57
N VAL A 475 -23.86 -19.98 13.11
CA VAL A 475 -25.00 -20.47 12.31
C VAL A 475 -25.71 -19.31 11.59
N PHE A 476 -25.90 -18.18 12.27
CA PHE A 476 -26.44 -16.97 11.64
C PHE A 476 -25.53 -16.50 10.50
N SER A 477 -24.23 -16.43 10.78
CA SER A 477 -23.22 -16.02 9.80
C SER A 477 -23.22 -16.95 8.58
N PHE A 478 -23.40 -18.25 8.80
CA PHE A 478 -23.58 -19.24 7.73
C PHE A 478 -24.84 -18.99 6.90
N GLY A 479 -25.96 -18.60 7.52
CA GLY A 479 -27.18 -18.23 6.79
C GLY A 479 -26.94 -17.08 5.80
N ILE A 480 -26.21 -16.04 6.22
CA ILE A 480 -25.83 -14.93 5.34
C ILE A 480 -24.89 -15.41 4.21
N VAL A 481 -23.90 -16.25 4.53
CA VAL A 481 -23.02 -16.87 3.52
C VAL A 481 -23.80 -17.73 2.53
N LEU A 482 -24.77 -18.51 2.98
CA LEU A 482 -25.59 -19.37 2.12
C LEU A 482 -26.44 -18.53 1.15
N TRP A 483 -26.94 -17.38 1.60
CA TRP A 483 -27.64 -16.42 0.74
C TRP A 483 -26.69 -15.76 -0.27
N GLU A 484 -25.46 -15.45 0.15
CA GLU A 484 -24.42 -14.91 -0.72
C GLU A 484 -24.00 -15.91 -1.81
N LEU A 485 -23.86 -17.20 -1.46
CA LEU A 485 -23.63 -18.29 -2.42
C LEU A 485 -24.78 -18.44 -3.42
N LEU A 486 -26.02 -18.28 -2.97
CA LEU A 486 -27.24 -18.41 -3.77
C LEU A 486 -27.40 -17.27 -4.78
N THR A 487 -27.13 -16.05 -4.36
CA THR A 487 -27.41 -14.85 -5.15
C THR A 487 -26.20 -14.34 -5.91
N GLY A 488 -24.99 -14.66 -5.45
CA GLY A 488 -23.75 -14.04 -5.89
C GLY A 488 -23.68 -12.54 -5.62
N LYS A 489 -24.56 -12.01 -4.76
CA LYS A 489 -24.65 -10.59 -4.41
C LYS A 489 -24.02 -10.32 -3.06
N LEU A 490 -23.51 -9.11 -2.87
CA LEU A 490 -22.98 -8.68 -1.58
C LEU A 490 -24.15 -8.55 -0.57
N PRO A 491 -24.06 -9.13 0.64
CA PRO A 491 -25.11 -8.97 1.64
C PRO A 491 -25.36 -7.51 1.99
N TYR A 492 -26.61 -7.09 1.91
CA TYR A 492 -27.04 -5.71 2.17
C TYR A 492 -26.30 -4.69 1.29
N GLU A 493 -26.06 -4.99 0.01
CA GLU A 493 -25.26 -4.17 -0.93
C GLU A 493 -25.58 -2.67 -0.91
N TYR A 494 -26.84 -2.32 -0.63
CA TYR A 494 -27.35 -0.94 -0.57
C TYR A 494 -27.17 -0.23 0.78
N LEU A 495 -26.63 -0.90 1.80
CA LEU A 495 -26.37 -0.36 3.14
C LEU A 495 -24.86 -0.30 3.41
N THR A 496 -24.40 0.64 4.23
CA THR A 496 -23.07 0.55 4.84
C THR A 496 -23.03 -0.66 5.80
N PRO A 497 -21.84 -1.24 6.09
CA PRO A 497 -21.74 -2.36 7.03
C PRO A 497 -22.36 -2.05 8.41
N LEU A 498 -22.20 -0.82 8.89
CA LEU A 498 -22.76 -0.39 10.18
C LEU A 498 -24.29 -0.24 10.11
N GLN A 499 -24.83 0.35 9.05
CA GLN A 499 -26.28 0.40 8.82
C GLN A 499 -26.89 -1.00 8.72
N ALA A 500 -26.20 -1.95 8.07
CA ALA A 500 -26.63 -3.33 8.03
C ALA A 500 -26.69 -3.94 9.43
N ALA A 501 -25.66 -3.73 10.27
CA ALA A 501 -25.67 -4.20 11.66
C ALA A 501 -26.82 -3.59 12.48
N VAL A 502 -27.04 -2.27 12.39
CA VAL A 502 -28.14 -1.59 13.06
C VAL A 502 -29.50 -2.13 12.59
N GLY A 503 -29.68 -2.29 11.27
CA GLY A 503 -30.91 -2.83 10.70
C GLY A 503 -31.18 -4.28 11.12
N VAL A 504 -30.15 -5.12 11.21
CA VAL A 504 -30.25 -6.52 11.68
C VAL A 504 -30.73 -6.59 13.13
N VAL A 505 -30.21 -5.69 14.00
CA VAL A 505 -30.54 -5.66 15.43
C VAL A 505 -31.90 -5.03 15.69
N GLN A 506 -32.16 -3.84 15.14
CA GLN A 506 -33.33 -3.02 15.49
C GLN A 506 -34.56 -3.31 14.64
N LYS A 507 -34.38 -3.67 13.36
CA LYS A 507 -35.47 -3.85 12.38
C LYS A 507 -35.63 -5.30 11.93
N GLU A 508 -34.92 -6.23 12.58
CA GLU A 508 -34.81 -7.65 12.18
C GLU A 508 -34.51 -7.83 10.67
N LEU A 509 -33.73 -6.91 10.09
CA LEU A 509 -33.50 -6.88 8.65
C LEU A 509 -32.80 -8.16 8.15
N ARG A 510 -33.30 -8.76 7.07
CA ARG A 510 -32.70 -9.94 6.42
C ARG A 510 -32.59 -9.75 4.90
N PRO A 511 -31.60 -10.39 4.24
CA PRO A 511 -31.50 -10.34 2.80
C PRO A 511 -32.71 -11.00 2.12
N THR A 512 -33.20 -10.40 1.03
CA THR A 512 -34.37 -10.93 0.30
C THR A 512 -34.03 -12.24 -0.40
N ILE A 513 -34.78 -13.31 -0.11
CA ILE A 513 -34.64 -14.61 -0.80
C ILE A 513 -35.29 -14.51 -2.20
N PRO A 514 -34.59 -14.88 -3.29
CA PRO A 514 -35.19 -14.89 -4.63
C PRO A 514 -36.39 -15.84 -4.73
N LYS A 515 -37.46 -15.43 -5.42
CA LYS A 515 -38.71 -16.22 -5.56
C LYS A 515 -38.51 -17.60 -6.21
N ASN A 516 -37.47 -17.77 -7.02
CA ASN A 516 -37.18 -19.02 -7.73
C ASN A 516 -36.25 -19.96 -6.94
N THR A 517 -36.06 -19.72 -5.64
CA THR A 517 -35.22 -20.55 -4.77
C THR A 517 -35.96 -21.84 -4.42
N GLN A 518 -35.25 -22.97 -4.36
CA GLN A 518 -35.82 -24.25 -3.93
C GLN A 518 -36.44 -24.10 -2.52
N PRO A 519 -37.69 -24.53 -2.29
CA PRO A 519 -38.41 -24.26 -1.04
C PRO A 519 -37.68 -24.72 0.23
N LYS A 520 -37.08 -25.92 0.21
CA LYS A 520 -36.30 -26.46 1.34
C LYS A 520 -35.04 -25.64 1.65
N LEU A 521 -34.41 -25.06 0.62
CA LEU A 521 -33.25 -24.20 0.78
C LEU A 521 -33.64 -22.82 1.34
N ALA A 522 -34.78 -22.28 0.90
CA ALA A 522 -35.35 -21.05 1.46
C ALA A 522 -35.73 -21.23 2.94
N GLU A 523 -36.38 -22.35 3.30
CA GLU A 523 -36.71 -22.68 4.69
C GLU A 523 -35.45 -22.81 5.57
N LEU A 524 -34.39 -23.43 5.05
CA LEU A 524 -33.11 -23.53 5.75
C LEU A 524 -32.47 -22.16 5.99
N LEU A 525 -32.48 -21.27 4.98
CA LEU A 525 -32.02 -19.88 5.13
C LEU A 525 -32.80 -19.17 6.25
N GLU A 526 -34.13 -19.27 6.21
CA GLU A 526 -35.00 -18.66 7.22
C GLU A 526 -34.76 -19.16 8.65
N LYS A 527 -34.45 -20.44 8.80
CA LYS A 527 -34.10 -21.06 10.09
C LYS A 527 -32.73 -20.64 10.60
N THR A 528 -31.72 -20.56 9.72
CA THR A 528 -30.33 -20.27 10.12
C THR A 528 -30.13 -18.83 10.62
N TRP A 529 -30.91 -17.85 10.15
CA TRP A 529 -30.77 -16.45 10.55
C TRP A 529 -31.90 -15.91 11.46
N LYS A 530 -32.58 -16.77 12.23
CA LYS A 530 -33.58 -16.33 13.22
C LYS A 530 -32.98 -15.36 14.23
N GLN A 531 -33.77 -14.39 14.70
CA GLN A 531 -33.34 -13.41 15.69
C GLN A 531 -32.88 -14.11 16.98
N ASP A 532 -33.73 -14.99 17.53
CA ASP A 532 -33.39 -15.83 18.67
C ASP A 532 -32.38 -16.93 18.30
N PRO A 533 -31.19 -16.98 18.93
CA PRO A 533 -30.20 -18.04 18.71
C PRO A 533 -30.71 -19.45 18.99
N ALA A 534 -31.64 -19.63 19.93
CA ALA A 534 -32.16 -20.94 20.31
C ALA A 534 -33.01 -21.60 19.21
N LEU A 535 -33.57 -20.80 18.29
CA LEU A 535 -34.37 -21.30 17.17
C LEU A 535 -33.53 -21.70 15.96
N ARG A 536 -32.21 -21.46 15.98
CA ARG A 536 -31.31 -21.77 14.88
C ARG A 536 -30.87 -23.25 14.96
N PRO A 537 -30.87 -24.00 13.85
CA PRO A 537 -30.45 -25.39 13.85
C PRO A 537 -28.94 -25.53 14.12
N ASP A 538 -28.49 -26.68 14.63
CA ASP A 538 -27.07 -26.99 14.69
C ASP A 538 -26.52 -27.40 13.32
N PHE A 539 -25.20 -27.25 13.12
CA PHE A 539 -24.59 -27.62 11.84
C PHE A 539 -24.78 -29.10 11.46
N SER A 540 -24.95 -30.00 12.44
CA SER A 540 -25.33 -31.40 12.18
C SER A 540 -26.67 -31.51 11.45
N GLU A 541 -27.69 -30.76 11.89
CA GLU A 541 -29.01 -30.73 11.26
C GLU A 541 -28.96 -30.06 9.88
N ILE A 542 -28.18 -28.96 9.76
CA ILE A 542 -27.98 -28.26 8.49
C ILE A 542 -27.36 -29.21 7.45
N ILE A 543 -26.37 -30.02 7.83
CA ILE A 543 -25.74 -31.00 6.93
C ILE A 543 -26.76 -32.02 6.42
N GLU A 544 -27.62 -32.54 7.28
CA GLU A 544 -28.66 -33.51 6.90
C GLU A 544 -29.65 -32.90 5.91
N ILE A 545 -30.13 -31.68 6.19
CA ILE A 545 -31.06 -30.95 5.31
C ILE A 545 -30.43 -30.70 3.94
N LEU A 546 -29.19 -30.20 3.89
CA LEU A 546 -28.49 -29.93 2.63
C LEU A 546 -28.21 -31.21 1.82
N GLN A 547 -27.88 -32.32 2.49
CA GLN A 547 -27.70 -33.61 1.82
C GLN A 547 -29.00 -34.15 1.24
N GLN A 548 -30.13 -33.98 1.96
CA GLN A 548 -31.44 -34.37 1.46
C GLN A 548 -31.82 -33.55 0.22
N ILE A 549 -31.58 -32.24 0.26
CA ILE A 549 -31.77 -31.34 -0.88
C ILE A 549 -30.90 -31.78 -2.07
N ALA A 550 -29.62 -32.11 -1.84
CA ALA A 550 -28.71 -32.52 -2.91
C ALA A 550 -29.11 -33.86 -3.57
N LYS A 551 -29.69 -34.79 -2.81
CA LYS A 551 -30.24 -36.04 -3.36
C LYS A 551 -31.44 -35.77 -4.27
N GLU A 552 -32.36 -34.92 -3.84
CA GLU A 552 -33.56 -34.58 -4.62
C GLU A 552 -33.22 -33.86 -5.93
N VAL A 553 -32.24 -32.95 -5.91
CA VAL A 553 -31.77 -32.24 -7.11
C VAL A 553 -30.98 -33.16 -8.06
N GLY A 554 -30.35 -34.21 -7.53
CA GLY A 554 -29.64 -35.22 -8.33
C GLY A 554 -30.57 -36.20 -9.05
N ASP A 555 -31.72 -36.53 -8.46
CA ASP A 555 -32.68 -37.53 -8.96
C ASP A 555 -33.57 -36.98 -10.10
N ASP A 556 -33.80 -35.66 -10.13
CA ASP A 556 -34.54 -34.97 -11.20
C ASP A 556 -33.82 -35.01 -12.57
N GLY A 557 -32.55 -35.42 -12.60
CA GLY A 557 -31.73 -35.57 -13.81
C GLY A 557 -31.94 -36.88 -14.58
N GLU A 558 -32.44 -37.94 -13.94
CA GLU A 558 -32.62 -39.26 -14.58
C GLU A 558 -34.06 -39.53 -15.05
N CYS A 559 -35.05 -38.75 -14.61
CA CYS A 559 -36.48 -39.05 -14.87
C CYS A 559 -37.12 -38.31 -16.07
N ARG A 560 -36.33 -37.74 -17.00
CA ARG A 560 -36.83 -37.09 -18.23
C ARG A 560 -36.29 -37.68 -19.54
N LYS A 561 -36.04 -38.99 -19.57
CA LYS A 561 -35.83 -39.73 -20.83
C LYS A 561 -36.83 -40.87 -20.97
N GLU A 562 -38.05 -40.55 -21.38
CA GLU A 562 -38.86 -41.45 -22.20
C GLU A 562 -40.03 -40.71 -22.87
N LYS A 563 -40.29 -41.10 -24.13
CA LYS A 563 -41.40 -40.73 -25.05
C LYS A 563 -41.18 -39.54 -26.01
N SER A 564 -40.40 -39.79 -27.06
CA SER A 564 -40.85 -39.86 -28.48
C SER A 564 -39.60 -39.96 -29.37
N SER A 565 -39.16 -41.19 -29.70
CA SER A 565 -39.50 -41.95 -30.91
C SER A 565 -38.82 -41.45 -32.21
N GLY A 566 -37.80 -42.21 -32.62
CA GLY A 566 -37.35 -42.41 -34.02
C GLY A 566 -36.18 -41.51 -34.45
N GLY A 567 -35.01 -42.01 -34.84
CA GLY A 567 -34.53 -43.36 -35.03
C GLY A 567 -33.16 -43.33 -35.75
N PHE A 568 -32.49 -44.48 -35.67
CA PHE A 568 -31.40 -44.97 -36.53
C PHE A 568 -29.92 -44.66 -36.19
N LEU A 569 -29.29 -45.77 -35.74
CA LEU A 569 -27.97 -46.32 -36.08
C LEU A 569 -26.75 -45.97 -35.22
N SER A 570 -26.60 -46.77 -34.16
CA SER A 570 -25.52 -47.74 -33.93
C SER A 570 -24.03 -47.35 -34.05
N VAL A 571 -23.40 -47.19 -32.88
CA VAL A 571 -22.18 -47.87 -32.33
C VAL A 571 -20.85 -47.93 -33.15
N PRO A 572 -19.68 -48.27 -32.55
CA PRO A 572 -18.63 -47.35 -32.09
C PRO A 572 -17.25 -47.66 -32.72
N LEU A 573 -16.16 -46.98 -32.34
CA LEU A 573 -14.78 -47.51 -32.15
C LEU A 573 -13.83 -46.32 -31.88
N LEU A 574 -13.13 -46.23 -30.74
CA LEU A 574 -11.83 -46.86 -30.40
C LEU A 574 -10.68 -46.57 -31.38
N GLY A 575 -9.60 -45.94 -30.88
CA GLY A 575 -8.22 -46.32 -31.25
C GLY A 575 -7.30 -45.27 -31.91
N ALA A 576 -6.16 -45.05 -31.24
CA ALA A 576 -4.78 -45.00 -31.79
C ALA A 576 -4.31 -43.73 -32.58
N MET A 577 -3.26 -43.02 -32.15
CA MET A 577 -1.79 -43.22 -32.24
C MET A 577 -1.10 -42.52 -33.44
N HIS A 578 0.12 -42.05 -33.15
CA HIS A 578 1.31 -41.85 -34.03
C HIS A 578 1.57 -40.54 -34.83
N ALA A 579 2.59 -39.81 -34.33
CA ALA A 579 3.90 -39.48 -34.93
C ALA A 579 4.13 -39.34 -36.45
N HIS A 580 4.85 -38.25 -36.84
CA HIS A 580 5.98 -38.13 -37.82
C HIS A 580 6.13 -36.62 -38.21
N VAL A 581 7.24 -36.01 -38.68
CA VAL A 581 8.61 -36.39 -39.10
C VAL A 581 9.50 -35.12 -39.19
N ARG A 582 10.82 -35.32 -39.17
CA ARG A 582 11.93 -34.34 -39.35
C ARG A 582 11.99 -33.71 -40.76
N TYR A 583 12.70 -32.59 -40.88
CA TYR A 583 13.56 -32.32 -42.05
C TYR A 583 14.88 -31.64 -41.65
N HIS A 584 15.97 -32.12 -42.27
CA HIS A 584 17.38 -31.71 -42.11
C HIS A 584 17.77 -30.73 -43.24
N GLN A 585 18.74 -29.83 -43.00
CA GLN A 585 19.93 -29.73 -43.87
C GLN A 585 21.10 -28.97 -43.20
N LYS A 586 22.29 -29.54 -43.36
CA LYS A 586 23.62 -29.06 -42.97
C LYS A 586 24.28 -28.34 -44.16
N ILE A 587 25.14 -27.34 -43.91
CA ILE A 587 26.39 -27.12 -44.67
C ILE A 587 27.51 -26.74 -43.69
N THR A 588 28.72 -27.15 -44.04
CA THR A 588 29.93 -27.44 -43.24
C THR A 588 31.09 -26.45 -43.46
N THR A 589 31.88 -26.23 -42.39
CA THR A 589 33.37 -26.13 -42.26
C THR A 589 34.26 -25.16 -43.10
N SER A 590 35.06 -24.34 -42.39
CA SER A 590 36.55 -24.16 -42.47
C SER A 590 36.95 -23.04 -41.47
N HIS A 591 37.85 -23.17 -40.48
CA HIS A 591 39.30 -23.45 -40.34
C HIS A 591 40.27 -22.23 -40.46
N VAL A 592 40.71 -21.74 -39.27
CA VAL A 592 42.07 -21.30 -38.80
C VAL A 592 42.64 -19.90 -39.27
N PRO A 593 43.68 -19.25 -38.63
CA PRO A 593 43.65 -18.34 -37.45
C PRO A 593 44.64 -17.10 -37.53
N TRP A 594 45.14 -16.57 -36.39
CA TRP A 594 46.22 -15.55 -36.13
C TRP A 594 45.77 -14.07 -36.11
N ASN A 595 46.33 -13.10 -35.36
CA ASN A 595 47.08 -12.97 -34.09
C ASN A 595 47.36 -11.45 -33.91
N HIS A 596 47.54 -10.96 -32.65
CA HIS A 596 48.37 -9.79 -32.24
C HIS A 596 47.90 -8.37 -32.70
N HIS A 597 48.16 -7.22 -32.05
CA HIS A 597 48.95 -6.79 -30.89
C HIS A 597 48.50 -5.36 -30.44
N HIS A 598 48.83 -5.01 -29.20
CA HIS A 598 49.08 -3.69 -28.56
C HIS A 598 48.76 -2.36 -29.29
N HIS A 599 48.19 -1.38 -28.56
CA HIS A 599 48.96 -0.34 -27.86
C HIS A 599 48.11 0.64 -27.02
N LEU A 600 48.67 1.00 -25.87
CA LEU A 600 48.27 2.05 -24.92
C LEU A 600 48.45 3.47 -25.50
N SER A 601 47.70 4.46 -25.01
CA SER A 601 48.28 5.65 -24.33
C SER A 601 47.23 6.70 -23.89
N HIS A 602 47.58 7.35 -22.78
CA HIS A 602 46.96 8.48 -22.08
C HIS A 602 46.84 9.78 -22.92
N ARG A 603 45.90 10.70 -22.60
CA ARG A 603 46.08 11.88 -21.70
C ARG A 603 44.97 12.94 -21.89
N GLN A 604 44.50 13.46 -20.74
CA GLN A 604 44.13 14.84 -20.34
C GLN A 604 43.49 15.88 -21.32
N GLN A 605 42.43 16.53 -20.78
CA GLN A 605 41.70 17.81 -21.03
C GLN A 605 42.40 18.94 -21.82
N PRO A 606 41.76 20.08 -22.27
CA PRO A 606 40.46 20.69 -21.91
C PRO A 606 39.62 21.31 -23.09
N LEU A 607 38.50 21.97 -22.77
CA LEU A 607 37.59 22.78 -23.63
C LEU A 607 38.29 23.79 -24.56
N PRO A 608 37.65 24.20 -25.68
CA PRO A 608 37.30 25.63 -25.81
C PRO A 608 35.97 25.98 -26.54
N TYR A 609 35.71 27.29 -26.48
CA TYR A 609 34.56 28.13 -26.82
C TYR A 609 34.06 28.16 -28.29
N LEU A 610 32.87 28.76 -28.42
CA LEU A 610 32.06 29.05 -29.63
C LEU A 610 32.81 29.63 -30.85
N SER A 611 32.41 29.15 -32.04
CA SER A 611 32.32 29.97 -33.27
C SER A 611 31.22 29.42 -34.22
N GLN A 612 30.47 30.34 -34.84
CA GLN A 612 29.29 30.12 -35.69
C GLN A 612 29.53 29.24 -36.95
N PRO A 613 28.50 28.62 -37.55
CA PRO A 613 28.66 27.64 -38.61
C PRO A 613 28.69 28.28 -40.02
N THR A 614 29.75 27.99 -40.78
CA THR A 614 29.77 28.11 -42.25
C THR A 614 29.28 26.83 -42.90
N SER A 615 28.45 26.99 -43.92
CA SER A 615 27.76 25.98 -44.72
C SER A 615 28.70 25.05 -45.51
N HIS A 616 28.65 23.75 -45.22
CA HIS A 616 28.93 22.68 -46.19
C HIS A 616 28.01 21.46 -45.95
N PRO A 617 27.44 20.85 -47.01
CA PRO A 617 26.55 19.71 -46.88
C PRO A 617 27.35 18.44 -46.56
N LEU A 618 27.14 17.87 -45.37
CA LEU A 618 27.75 16.61 -44.94
C LEU A 618 27.04 15.42 -45.61
N ASN A 619 27.85 14.61 -46.28
CA ASN A 619 27.51 13.36 -46.96
C ASN A 619 26.91 12.34 -45.96
N LEU A 620 25.66 11.91 -46.18
CA LEU A 620 24.77 11.33 -45.17
C LEU A 620 24.64 9.79 -45.21
N SER A 621 25.60 9.06 -45.79
CA SER A 621 25.40 7.63 -46.10
C SER A 621 26.05 6.60 -45.15
N THR A 622 26.88 6.98 -44.16
CA THR A 622 27.74 5.99 -43.46
C THR A 622 27.71 5.96 -41.92
N LYS A 623 26.72 6.57 -41.25
CA LYS A 623 26.53 6.43 -39.79
C LYS A 623 25.08 6.12 -39.36
N TRP A 624 24.46 5.07 -39.92
CA TRP A 624 23.08 4.69 -39.57
C TRP A 624 22.93 3.23 -39.07
N ASN A 625 24.02 2.56 -38.70
CA ASN A 625 24.01 1.15 -38.26
C ASN A 625 24.27 0.89 -36.76
N ASN A 626 24.43 1.92 -35.92
CA ASN A 626 24.71 1.75 -34.47
C ASN A 626 23.52 2.10 -33.56
N PHE A 627 22.30 1.67 -33.91
CA PHE A 627 21.11 1.71 -33.04
C PHE A 627 21.04 0.49 -32.09
N LYS A 628 22.15 0.16 -31.40
CA LYS A 628 22.22 -1.02 -30.49
C LYS A 628 22.06 -0.70 -28.99
N CYS A 629 21.87 0.56 -28.61
CA CYS A 629 21.72 0.96 -27.20
C CYS A 629 20.35 1.63 -26.93
N LEU A 630 19.26 0.87 -27.11
CA LEU A 630 17.89 1.26 -26.78
C LEU A 630 17.21 0.16 -25.95
N ALA A 631 17.91 -0.36 -24.94
CA ALA A 631 17.49 -1.55 -24.20
C ALA A 631 16.17 -1.38 -23.40
N ALA A 632 15.66 -0.16 -23.26
CA ALA A 632 14.51 0.17 -22.43
C ALA A 632 13.20 0.46 -23.19
N ILE A 633 13.18 0.50 -24.53
CA ILE A 633 11.96 0.83 -25.28
C ILE A 633 11.40 -0.35 -26.07
N SER A 634 10.07 -0.37 -26.23
CA SER A 634 9.40 -1.42 -27.00
C SER A 634 9.91 -1.49 -28.45
N LYS A 635 9.97 -2.71 -29.02
CA LYS A 635 10.35 -2.93 -30.44
C LYS A 635 9.47 -2.13 -31.41
N GLN A 636 8.22 -1.84 -31.03
CA GLN A 636 7.29 -1.03 -31.82
C GLN A 636 7.67 0.46 -31.79
N ALA A 637 8.02 1.00 -30.62
CA ALA A 637 8.55 2.37 -30.51
C ALA A 637 9.90 2.52 -31.24
N GLN A 638 10.79 1.52 -31.16
CA GLN A 638 12.04 1.49 -31.92
C GLN A 638 11.80 1.59 -33.43
N ARG A 639 10.87 0.78 -33.97
CA ARG A 639 10.50 0.83 -35.39
C ARG A 639 9.91 2.18 -35.81
N PHE A 640 9.09 2.79 -34.95
CA PHE A 640 8.56 4.13 -35.17
C PHE A 640 9.68 5.16 -35.28
N PHE A 641 10.60 5.22 -34.31
CA PHE A 641 11.72 6.15 -34.34
C PHE A 641 12.60 5.94 -35.57
N SER A 642 12.92 4.69 -35.93
CA SER A 642 13.68 4.38 -37.15
C SER A 642 12.96 4.83 -38.44
N ALA A 643 11.62 4.78 -38.48
CA ALA A 643 10.84 5.18 -39.65
C ALA A 643 10.67 6.71 -39.79
N VAL A 644 10.62 7.43 -38.66
CA VAL A 644 10.40 8.88 -38.64
C VAL A 644 11.71 9.67 -38.72
N LEU A 645 12.83 9.12 -38.24
CA LEU A 645 14.12 9.82 -38.24
C LEU A 645 14.57 10.34 -39.62
N PRO A 646 14.40 9.59 -40.74
CA PRO A 646 14.73 10.11 -42.08
C PRO A 646 13.88 11.32 -42.49
N THR A 647 12.59 11.35 -42.16
CA THR A 647 11.69 12.46 -42.53
C THR A 647 11.99 13.72 -41.72
N VAL A 648 12.43 13.57 -40.48
CA VAL A 648 12.92 14.69 -39.65
C VAL A 648 14.23 15.24 -40.19
N ALA A 649 15.15 14.36 -40.63
CA ALA A 649 16.42 14.76 -41.21
C ALA A 649 16.24 15.57 -42.52
N THR A 650 15.23 15.24 -43.32
CA THR A 650 14.87 15.98 -44.56
C THR A 650 13.93 17.16 -44.34
N ARG A 651 13.53 17.45 -43.08
CA ARG A 651 12.55 18.49 -42.71
C ARG A 651 11.19 18.35 -43.42
N ASP A 652 10.80 17.15 -43.82
CA ASP A 652 9.47 16.88 -44.38
C ASP A 652 8.43 16.78 -43.25
N THR A 653 7.85 17.93 -42.90
CA THR A 653 6.82 18.05 -41.86
C THR A 653 5.53 17.31 -42.22
N SER A 654 5.20 17.20 -43.51
CA SER A 654 3.99 16.50 -43.97
C SER A 654 4.12 14.98 -43.78
N ALA A 655 5.25 14.40 -44.22
CA ALA A 655 5.53 12.98 -44.01
C ALA A 655 5.68 12.64 -42.52
N THR A 656 6.36 13.49 -41.76
CA THR A 656 6.54 13.33 -40.30
C THR A 656 5.19 13.30 -39.58
N ASN A 657 4.30 14.26 -39.85
CA ASN A 657 2.96 14.30 -39.24
C ASN A 657 2.08 13.12 -39.63
N ARG A 658 2.20 12.62 -40.87
CA ARG A 658 1.49 11.40 -41.32
C ARG A 658 1.93 10.17 -40.53
N LEU A 659 3.24 10.00 -40.32
CA LEU A 659 3.79 8.88 -39.58
C LEU A 659 3.43 8.94 -38.09
N ILE A 660 3.47 10.12 -37.46
CA ILE A 660 3.02 10.33 -36.08
C ILE A 660 1.53 10.01 -35.94
N LYS A 661 0.69 10.54 -36.84
CA LYS A 661 -0.76 10.26 -36.83
C LYS A 661 -1.06 8.77 -36.97
N LYS A 662 -0.35 8.08 -37.87
CA LYS A 662 -0.47 6.63 -38.04
C LYS A 662 -0.05 5.88 -36.77
N PHE A 663 1.08 6.26 -36.19
CA PHE A 663 1.61 5.62 -34.97
C PHE A 663 0.67 5.77 -33.77
N VAL A 664 0.15 6.97 -33.50
CA VAL A 664 -0.76 7.23 -32.38
C VAL A 664 -2.10 6.50 -32.57
N ALA A 665 -2.59 6.41 -33.81
CA ALA A 665 -3.83 5.70 -34.12
C ALA A 665 -3.68 4.16 -34.05
N SER A 666 -2.51 3.62 -34.40
CA SER A 666 -2.29 2.17 -34.50
C SER A 666 -1.67 1.54 -33.26
N SER A 667 -1.17 2.32 -32.30
CA SER A 667 -0.42 1.80 -31.16
C SER A 667 -1.25 1.82 -29.86
N PRO A 668 -1.10 0.82 -28.99
CA PRO A 668 -1.67 0.86 -27.64
C PRO A 668 -1.25 2.11 -26.87
N LYS A 669 -2.13 2.62 -26.00
CA LYS A 669 -1.87 3.79 -25.12
C LYS A 669 -0.54 3.69 -24.37
N SER A 670 -0.20 2.51 -23.84
CA SER A 670 1.07 2.27 -23.13
C SER A 670 2.29 2.51 -24.02
N ILE A 671 2.26 2.07 -25.28
CA ILE A 671 3.37 2.19 -26.22
C ILE A 671 3.55 3.62 -26.72
N ALA A 672 2.45 4.35 -26.95
CA ALA A 672 2.51 5.76 -27.34
C ALA A 672 3.07 6.64 -26.19
N LEU A 673 2.66 6.37 -24.95
CA LEU A 673 3.18 7.06 -23.76
C LEU A 673 4.61 6.65 -23.42
N ASP A 674 5.00 5.39 -23.63
CA ASP A 674 6.39 4.91 -23.49
C ASP A 674 7.32 5.62 -24.49
N ALA A 675 6.89 5.74 -25.75
CA ALA A 675 7.64 6.48 -26.77
C ALA A 675 7.80 7.98 -26.41
N LEU A 676 6.73 8.63 -25.93
CA LEU A 676 6.81 10.02 -25.46
C LEU A 676 7.71 10.13 -24.22
N SER A 677 7.55 9.26 -23.22
CA SER A 677 8.36 9.21 -22.00
C SER A 677 9.85 9.07 -22.32
N HIS A 678 10.20 8.23 -23.29
CA HIS A 678 11.57 8.10 -23.75
C HIS A 678 12.11 9.41 -24.34
N LEU A 679 11.33 10.14 -25.13
CA LEU A 679 11.73 11.47 -25.63
C LEU A 679 11.85 12.52 -24.52
N LEU A 680 11.11 12.34 -23.41
CA LEU A 680 11.12 13.25 -22.26
C LEU A 680 12.24 12.96 -21.25
N SER A 681 12.91 11.81 -21.33
CA SER A 681 13.95 11.40 -20.38
C SER A 681 15.23 12.23 -20.51
N PRO A 682 15.88 12.65 -19.41
CA PRO A 682 17.18 13.34 -19.45
C PRO A 682 18.32 12.49 -20.04
N ASP A 683 18.22 11.16 -19.95
CA ASP A 683 19.26 10.21 -20.39
C ASP A 683 19.12 9.77 -21.86
N SER A 684 18.05 10.11 -22.57
CA SER A 684 17.78 9.63 -23.95
C SER A 684 18.51 10.42 -25.05
N THR A 685 19.56 11.16 -24.68
CA THR A 685 20.32 12.07 -25.55
C THR A 685 21.36 11.36 -26.43
N HIS A 686 20.91 10.39 -27.23
CA HIS A 686 21.80 9.76 -28.23
C HIS A 686 21.54 10.22 -29.68
N HIS A 687 20.46 10.97 -29.96
CA HIS A 687 20.26 11.55 -31.30
C HIS A 687 19.58 12.94 -31.28
N PRO A 688 20.25 14.03 -31.70
CA PRO A 688 19.71 15.40 -31.67
C PRO A 688 18.39 15.57 -32.43
N LEU A 689 18.20 14.82 -33.51
CA LEU A 689 16.99 14.91 -34.35
C LEU A 689 15.73 14.31 -33.71
N LEU A 690 15.83 13.34 -32.78
CA LEU A 690 14.65 12.73 -32.15
C LEU A 690 13.92 13.71 -31.23
N TYR A 691 14.66 14.70 -30.71
CA TYR A 691 14.13 15.73 -29.82
C TYR A 691 13.11 16.66 -30.51
N LEU A 692 13.20 16.82 -31.83
CA LEU A 692 12.25 17.60 -32.64
C LEU A 692 10.87 16.94 -32.76
N LEU A 693 10.75 15.66 -32.36
CA LEU A 693 9.49 14.92 -32.41
C LEU A 693 8.62 15.09 -31.17
N THR A 694 9.18 15.63 -30.07
CA THR A 694 8.49 15.70 -28.78
C THR A 694 7.18 16.48 -28.85
N LEU A 695 7.20 17.70 -29.41
CA LEU A 695 6.00 18.54 -29.51
C LEU A 695 4.97 17.98 -30.51
N PRO A 696 5.35 17.62 -31.76
CA PRO A 696 4.41 17.01 -32.70
C PRO A 696 3.75 15.73 -32.19
N LEU A 697 4.52 14.88 -31.49
CA LEU A 697 4.00 13.65 -30.88
C LEU A 697 3.07 13.97 -29.70
N TYR A 698 3.45 14.90 -28.83
CA TYR A 698 2.61 15.34 -27.71
C TYR A 698 1.28 15.92 -28.20
N LEU A 699 1.29 16.85 -29.17
CA LEU A 699 0.07 17.45 -29.73
C LEU A 699 -0.86 16.37 -30.28
N LYS A 700 -0.31 15.41 -31.06
CA LYS A 700 -1.11 14.33 -31.62
C LYS A 700 -1.67 13.38 -30.57
N ILE A 701 -0.92 13.11 -29.50
CA ILE A 701 -1.41 12.35 -28.34
C ILE A 701 -2.50 13.14 -27.61
N SER A 702 -2.34 14.46 -27.47
CA SER A 702 -3.30 15.33 -26.77
C SER A 702 -4.66 15.43 -27.46
N GLU A 703 -4.71 15.22 -28.77
CA GLU A 703 -5.94 15.15 -29.57
C GLU A 703 -6.64 13.77 -29.49
N ALA A 704 -6.01 12.76 -28.88
CA ALA A 704 -6.58 11.43 -28.80
C ALA A 704 -7.68 11.34 -27.73
N SER A 705 -8.81 10.72 -28.05
CA SER A 705 -9.96 10.60 -27.13
C SER A 705 -9.67 9.85 -25.82
N TRP A 706 -8.62 9.02 -25.79
CA TRP A 706 -8.18 8.27 -24.60
C TRP A 706 -7.19 9.04 -23.71
N PHE A 707 -6.71 10.20 -24.16
CA PHE A 707 -5.71 10.98 -23.44
C PHE A 707 -6.38 11.91 -22.43
N SER A 708 -5.91 11.85 -21.19
CA SER A 708 -6.30 12.78 -20.14
C SER A 708 -5.18 13.78 -19.94
N TRP A 709 -5.52 15.06 -19.98
CA TRP A 709 -4.57 16.15 -19.81
C TRP A 709 -3.92 16.09 -18.42
N ASN A 710 -2.60 16.32 -18.35
CA ASN A 710 -1.82 16.19 -17.13
C ASN A 710 -0.76 17.31 -17.03
N PRO A 711 -0.80 18.19 -16.01
CA PRO A 711 0.10 19.32 -15.89
C PRO A 711 1.57 18.90 -15.75
N LYS A 712 1.86 17.76 -15.11
CA LYS A 712 3.22 17.23 -14.97
C LYS A 712 3.83 16.83 -16.31
N LEU A 713 3.03 16.30 -17.23
CA LEU A 713 3.47 15.95 -18.57
C LEU A 713 3.74 17.22 -19.39
N VAL A 714 2.86 18.22 -19.27
CA VAL A 714 3.05 19.51 -19.94
C VAL A 714 4.31 20.20 -19.45
N ALA A 715 4.60 20.19 -18.15
CA ALA A 715 5.81 20.77 -17.58
C ALA A 715 7.09 20.17 -18.21
N GLN A 716 7.14 18.84 -18.42
CA GLN A 716 8.27 18.21 -19.11
C GLN A 716 8.39 18.70 -20.55
N VAL A 717 7.28 18.75 -21.31
CA VAL A 717 7.29 19.23 -22.69
C VAL A 717 7.77 20.69 -22.75
N VAL A 718 7.30 21.55 -21.85
CA VAL A 718 7.71 22.97 -21.73
C VAL A 718 9.22 23.09 -21.52
N VAL A 719 9.80 22.36 -20.57
CA VAL A 719 11.25 22.41 -20.31
C VAL A 719 12.06 22.00 -21.54
N LEU A 720 11.57 21.02 -22.29
CA LEU A 720 12.26 20.60 -23.51
C LEU A 720 12.10 21.59 -24.66
N LEU A 721 10.94 22.24 -24.80
CA LEU A 721 10.72 23.31 -25.77
C LEU A 721 11.63 24.51 -25.52
N ASP A 722 11.80 24.90 -24.25
CA ASP A 722 12.71 25.99 -23.88
C ASP A 722 14.16 25.65 -24.25
N LYS A 723 14.59 24.39 -24.02
CA LYS A 723 15.88 23.89 -24.52
C LYS A 723 16.02 23.90 -26.04
N GLN A 724 14.91 23.80 -26.79
CA GLN A 724 14.91 23.86 -28.26
C GLN A 724 14.95 25.29 -28.81
N GLY A 725 14.79 26.31 -27.95
CA GLY A 725 14.61 27.70 -28.40
C GLY A 725 13.30 27.94 -29.14
N LEU A 726 12.30 27.06 -28.96
CA LEU A 726 10.96 27.21 -29.55
C LEU A 726 10.08 28.13 -28.68
N ASP A 727 10.51 29.38 -28.56
CA ASP A 727 9.92 30.36 -27.63
C ASP A 727 8.44 30.66 -27.92
N LYS A 728 7.99 30.56 -29.18
CA LYS A 728 6.60 30.83 -29.56
C LYS A 728 5.67 29.72 -29.08
N GLU A 729 6.03 28.48 -29.37
CA GLU A 729 5.30 27.27 -28.98
C GLU A 729 5.31 27.10 -27.46
N LEU A 730 6.46 27.37 -26.83
CA LEU A 730 6.62 27.43 -25.38
C LEU A 730 5.63 28.41 -24.74
N LYS A 731 5.62 29.67 -25.19
CA LYS A 731 4.73 30.71 -24.64
C LYS A 731 3.26 30.36 -24.84
N ALA A 732 2.89 29.82 -26.00
CA ALA A 732 1.53 29.39 -26.27
C ALA A 732 1.09 28.26 -25.32
N LEU A 733 1.93 27.23 -25.14
CA LEU A 733 1.63 26.10 -24.26
C LEU A 733 1.60 26.50 -22.78
N MET A 734 2.49 27.40 -22.36
CA MET A 734 2.51 27.98 -21.02
C MET A 734 1.25 28.82 -20.76
N SER A 735 0.89 29.72 -21.68
CA SER A 735 -0.31 30.57 -21.55
C SER A 735 -1.59 29.73 -21.50
N GLU A 736 -1.70 28.72 -22.35
CA GLU A 736 -2.84 27.79 -22.34
C GLU A 736 -2.93 27.03 -21.02
N THR A 737 -1.80 26.55 -20.51
CA THR A 737 -1.75 25.81 -19.24
C THR A 737 -2.12 26.69 -18.05
N VAL A 738 -1.56 27.90 -17.99
CA VAL A 738 -1.86 28.85 -16.92
C VAL A 738 -3.32 29.28 -16.97
N SER A 739 -3.88 29.55 -18.15
CA SER A 739 -5.30 29.89 -18.31
C SER A 739 -6.22 28.74 -17.87
N ARG A 740 -5.90 27.50 -18.26
CA ARG A 740 -6.64 26.30 -17.83
C ARG A 740 -6.63 26.08 -16.31
N LEU A 741 -5.53 26.47 -15.65
CA LEU A 741 -5.32 26.27 -14.22
C LEU A 741 -5.57 27.52 -13.37
N GLN A 742 -5.98 28.64 -13.97
CA GLN A 742 -6.02 29.95 -13.32
C GLN A 742 -6.87 29.98 -12.04
N PHE A 743 -7.98 29.23 -12.02
CA PHE A 743 -8.88 29.13 -10.86
C PHE A 743 -8.57 27.92 -9.95
N LYS A 744 -7.44 27.24 -10.17
CA LYS A 744 -7.02 26.02 -9.47
C LYS A 744 -5.63 26.18 -8.88
N GLU A 745 -5.49 27.02 -7.85
CA GLU A 745 -4.20 27.37 -7.24
C GLU A 745 -3.33 26.15 -6.86
N ARG A 746 -3.94 25.05 -6.40
CA ARG A 746 -3.24 23.80 -6.05
C ARG A 746 -2.66 23.07 -7.27
N GLU A 747 -3.39 23.00 -8.38
CA GLU A 747 -2.87 22.38 -9.59
C GLU A 747 -1.81 23.29 -10.24
N LEU A 748 -1.98 24.61 -10.13
CA LEU A 748 -1.05 25.61 -10.64
C LEU A 748 0.28 25.62 -9.88
N VAL A 749 0.28 25.55 -8.54
CA VAL A 749 1.53 25.43 -7.76
C VAL A 749 2.26 24.14 -8.13
N LEU A 750 1.55 23.02 -8.23
CA LEU A 750 2.17 21.74 -8.61
C LEU A 750 2.75 21.79 -10.02
N PHE A 751 2.12 22.51 -10.95
CA PHE A 751 2.67 22.73 -12.29
C PHE A 751 4.01 23.49 -12.24
N TYR A 752 4.08 24.60 -11.51
CA TYR A 752 5.33 25.36 -11.33
C TYR A 752 6.40 24.56 -10.55
N CYS A 753 6.02 23.82 -9.51
CA CYS A 753 6.95 22.93 -8.79
C CYS A 753 7.55 21.87 -9.72
N ASN A 754 6.73 21.29 -10.61
CA ASN A 754 7.21 20.35 -11.62
C ASN A 754 8.19 21.03 -12.60
N LEU A 755 7.93 22.26 -13.04
CA LEU A 755 8.85 23.01 -13.91
C LEU A 755 10.22 23.22 -13.25
N ILE A 756 10.25 23.61 -11.97
CA ILE A 756 11.51 23.73 -11.22
C ILE A 756 12.24 22.39 -11.19
N GLY A 757 11.56 21.31 -10.76
CA GLY A 757 12.19 19.99 -10.62
C GLY A 757 12.65 19.37 -11.94
N PHE A 758 12.01 19.68 -13.08
CA PHE A 758 12.49 19.24 -14.39
C PHE A 758 13.66 20.09 -14.88
N ASN A 759 13.59 21.42 -14.75
CA ASN A 759 14.70 22.30 -15.11
C ASN A 759 15.98 21.99 -14.32
N SER A 760 15.85 21.71 -13.02
CA SER A 760 16.98 21.36 -12.16
C SER A 760 17.65 20.04 -12.56
N LYS A 761 16.86 18.98 -12.80
CA LYS A 761 17.37 17.68 -13.30
C LYS A 761 18.06 17.79 -14.66
N HIS A 762 17.58 18.70 -15.50
CA HIS A 762 18.14 18.98 -16.80
C HIS A 762 19.29 19.99 -16.79
N ASN A 763 19.68 20.49 -15.60
CA ASN A 763 20.68 21.53 -15.36
C ASN A 763 20.50 22.76 -16.27
N TRP A 764 19.25 23.19 -16.46
CA TRP A 764 18.88 24.29 -17.37
C TRP A 764 18.62 25.58 -16.61
N VAL A 765 19.66 26.42 -16.49
CA VAL A 765 19.68 27.63 -15.64
C VAL A 765 18.59 28.65 -16.05
N ARG A 766 18.50 29.01 -17.34
CA ARG A 766 17.55 30.03 -17.81
C ARG A 766 16.10 29.68 -17.49
N GLY A 767 15.67 28.46 -17.82
CA GLY A 767 14.31 27.99 -17.55
C GLY A 767 14.05 27.79 -16.05
N PHE A 768 15.08 27.40 -15.29
CA PHE A 768 15.01 27.33 -13.83
C PHE A 768 14.72 28.70 -13.23
N ASP A 769 15.47 29.75 -13.61
CA ASP A 769 15.33 31.10 -13.04
C ASP A 769 13.97 31.74 -13.39
N ASP A 770 13.46 31.54 -14.61
CA ASP A 770 12.11 32.01 -14.99
C ASP A 770 11.03 31.27 -14.20
N SER A 771 11.13 29.93 -14.09
CA SER A 771 10.18 29.12 -13.31
C SER A 771 10.22 29.45 -11.82
N TYR A 772 11.41 29.67 -11.29
CA TYR A 772 11.65 30.07 -9.90
C TYR A 772 11.03 31.44 -9.63
N SER A 773 11.26 32.43 -10.48
CA SER A 773 10.71 33.78 -10.32
C SER A 773 9.16 33.76 -10.33
N ARG A 774 8.57 32.99 -11.26
CA ARG A 774 7.10 32.81 -11.33
C ARG A 774 6.54 32.12 -10.09
N LEU A 775 7.18 31.05 -9.62
CA LEU A 775 6.73 30.35 -8.43
C LEU A 775 6.88 31.21 -7.18
N ASN A 776 8.00 31.92 -7.04
CA ASN A 776 8.25 32.78 -5.88
C ASN A 776 7.24 33.93 -5.80
N GLN A 777 6.89 34.53 -6.95
CA GLN A 777 5.82 35.51 -7.04
C GLN A 777 4.47 34.89 -6.64
N PHE A 778 4.12 33.73 -7.19
CA PHE A 778 2.87 33.03 -6.88
C PHE A 778 2.75 32.63 -5.39
N VAL A 779 3.85 32.16 -4.80
CA VAL A 779 3.95 31.85 -3.36
C VAL A 779 3.82 33.09 -2.50
N SER A 780 4.36 34.23 -2.95
CA SER A 780 4.26 35.49 -2.23
C SER A 780 2.86 36.09 -2.27
N ASP A 781 2.16 35.95 -3.40
CA ASP A 781 0.82 36.50 -3.60
C ASP A 781 -0.29 35.62 -3.00
N SER A 782 -0.05 34.30 -2.86
CA SER A 782 -1.06 33.37 -2.33
C SER A 782 -1.20 33.47 -0.81
N ASN A 783 -2.42 33.30 -0.30
CA ASN A 783 -2.72 33.14 1.13
C ASN A 783 -2.79 31.68 1.58
N SER A 784 -2.68 30.72 0.65
CA SER A 784 -2.74 29.29 0.95
C SER A 784 -1.41 28.79 1.54
N VAL A 785 -1.46 28.21 2.75
CA VAL A 785 -0.27 27.61 3.38
C VAL A 785 0.27 26.44 2.54
N TYR A 786 -0.58 25.78 1.75
CA TYR A 786 -0.24 24.58 0.99
C TYR A 786 0.57 25.01 -0.22
N VAL A 787 0.09 26.04 -0.91
CA VAL A 787 0.81 26.68 -2.02
C VAL A 787 2.18 27.13 -1.53
N LYS A 788 2.25 27.80 -0.37
CA LYS A 788 3.54 28.23 0.20
C LYS A 788 4.45 27.06 0.54
N LYS A 789 3.96 26.04 1.27
CA LYS A 789 4.75 24.85 1.65
C LYS A 789 5.25 24.08 0.43
N GLN A 790 4.39 23.82 -0.56
CA GLN A 790 4.79 23.12 -1.79
C GLN A 790 5.76 23.94 -2.63
N GLY A 791 5.56 25.26 -2.67
CA GLY A 791 6.44 26.20 -3.37
C GLY A 791 7.84 26.22 -2.76
N TYR A 792 7.96 26.47 -1.45
CA TYR A 792 9.24 26.48 -0.74
C TYR A 792 9.96 25.14 -0.88
N LYS A 793 9.27 24.00 -0.72
CA LYS A 793 9.86 22.67 -0.94
C LYS A 793 10.50 22.52 -2.31
N ALA A 794 9.78 22.87 -3.36
CA ALA A 794 10.28 22.75 -4.74
C ALA A 794 11.44 23.72 -5.00
N MET A 795 11.35 24.97 -4.53
CA MET A 795 12.39 25.98 -4.69
C MET A 795 13.68 25.59 -3.97
N ILE A 796 13.61 25.17 -2.69
CA ILE A 796 14.76 24.76 -1.89
C ILE A 796 15.45 23.55 -2.51
N SER A 797 14.68 22.50 -2.85
CA SER A 797 15.22 21.31 -3.50
C SER A 797 15.86 21.64 -4.85
N GLY A 798 15.18 22.43 -5.68
CA GLY A 798 15.67 22.87 -6.98
C GLY A 798 16.96 23.70 -6.90
N LEU A 799 17.04 24.68 -5.98
CA LEU A 799 18.25 25.47 -5.77
C LEU A 799 19.42 24.60 -5.32
N CYS A 800 19.17 23.67 -4.40
CA CYS A 800 20.19 22.71 -3.96
C CYS A 800 20.68 21.86 -5.13
N GLU A 801 19.80 21.37 -6.01
CA GLU A 801 20.15 20.63 -7.23
C GLU A 801 20.92 21.49 -8.25
N MET A 802 20.63 22.79 -8.33
CA MET A 802 21.35 23.75 -9.19
C MET A 802 22.68 24.24 -8.61
N GLY A 803 23.06 23.79 -7.40
CA GLY A 803 24.33 24.18 -6.76
C GLY A 803 24.26 25.53 -6.05
N ARG A 804 23.06 26.03 -5.75
CA ARG A 804 22.80 27.32 -5.07
C ARG A 804 22.32 27.08 -3.63
N ALA A 805 23.08 26.28 -2.87
CA ALA A 805 22.70 25.83 -1.53
C ALA A 805 22.55 26.98 -0.51
N ARG A 806 23.31 28.07 -0.66
CA ARG A 806 23.21 29.25 0.22
C ARG A 806 21.86 29.96 0.06
N GLU A 807 21.42 30.17 -1.17
CA GLU A 807 20.10 30.75 -1.44
C GLU A 807 18.97 29.85 -0.93
N ALA A 808 19.17 28.53 -0.98
CA ALA A 808 18.23 27.58 -0.39
C ALA A 808 18.18 27.66 1.15
N GLU A 809 19.32 27.90 1.82
CA GLU A 809 19.36 28.18 3.26
C GLU A 809 18.65 29.50 3.60
N ASP A 810 18.86 30.56 2.81
CA ASP A 810 18.19 31.85 3.01
C ASP A 810 16.66 31.71 2.88
N LEU A 811 16.18 30.90 1.91
CA LEU A 811 14.75 30.58 1.78
C LEU A 811 14.16 29.84 3.00
N ILE A 812 14.94 29.01 3.70
CA ILE A 812 14.47 28.39 4.95
C ILE A 812 14.26 29.46 6.04
N GLY A 813 15.13 30.47 6.07
CA GLY A 813 14.98 31.64 6.93
C GLY A 813 13.70 32.42 6.58
N GLU A 814 13.51 32.75 5.31
CA GLU A 814 12.32 33.44 4.82
C GLU A 814 11.03 32.66 5.11
N MET A 815 11.05 31.34 4.89
CA MET A 815 9.93 30.45 5.21
C MET A 815 9.54 30.55 6.70
N ARG A 816 10.52 30.63 7.60
CA ARG A 816 10.30 30.81 9.04
C ARG A 816 9.73 32.19 9.37
N GLU A 817 10.26 33.25 8.76
CA GLU A 817 9.77 34.63 8.93
C GLU A 817 8.30 34.77 8.49
N ARG A 818 7.90 34.02 7.46
CA ARG A 818 6.51 33.95 7.00
C ARG A 818 5.62 32.99 7.81
N GLY A 819 6.08 32.52 8.98
CA GLY A 819 5.30 31.72 9.92
C GLY A 819 5.18 30.24 9.57
N LEU A 820 5.98 29.72 8.63
CA LEU A 820 5.99 28.31 8.27
C LEU A 820 7.14 27.59 9.00
N LYS A 821 6.83 26.49 9.70
CA LYS A 821 7.85 25.67 10.37
C LYS A 821 8.59 24.80 9.33
N PRO A 822 9.92 24.96 9.18
CA PRO A 822 10.71 24.07 8.32
C PRO A 822 10.68 22.62 8.87
N THR A 823 10.73 21.65 7.97
CA THR A 823 10.75 20.22 8.30
C THR A 823 12.14 19.63 8.06
N LEU A 824 12.32 18.35 8.42
CA LEU A 824 13.56 17.61 8.14
C LEU A 824 13.91 17.58 6.64
N PHE A 825 12.91 17.70 5.76
CA PHE A 825 13.11 17.70 4.31
C PHE A 825 13.94 18.90 3.82
N GLU A 826 13.59 20.13 4.22
CA GLU A 826 14.28 21.33 3.75
C GLU A 826 15.75 21.33 4.18
N PHE A 827 16.03 20.92 5.42
CA PHE A 827 17.39 20.79 5.91
C PHE A 827 18.19 19.70 5.20
N ARG A 828 17.58 18.55 4.87
CA ARG A 828 18.22 17.50 4.06
C ARG A 828 18.61 17.99 2.67
N CYS A 829 17.76 18.77 2.01
CA CYS A 829 18.07 19.36 0.71
C CYS A 829 19.30 20.24 0.79
N VAL A 830 19.37 21.12 1.80
CA VAL A 830 20.52 22.03 1.99
C VAL A 830 21.78 21.26 2.37
N LEU A 831 21.70 20.26 3.25
CA LEU A 831 22.82 19.36 3.58
C LEU A 831 23.34 18.66 2.32
N TYR A 832 22.45 18.11 1.50
CA TYR A 832 22.81 17.50 0.22
C TYR A 832 23.47 18.51 -0.72
N GLY A 833 22.92 19.73 -0.79
CA GLY A 833 23.45 20.82 -1.61
C GLY A 833 24.88 21.18 -1.23
N TYR A 834 25.13 21.49 0.05
CA TYR A 834 26.47 21.80 0.55
C TYR A 834 27.43 20.62 0.45
N GLY A 835 26.96 19.42 0.81
CA GLY A 835 27.74 18.19 0.76
C GLY A 835 28.21 17.85 -0.66
N ARG A 836 27.36 18.02 -1.67
CA ARG A 836 27.70 17.83 -3.08
C ARG A 836 28.68 18.89 -3.62
N LEU A 837 28.68 20.08 -3.05
CA LEU A 837 29.61 21.16 -3.40
C LEU A 837 30.94 21.09 -2.63
N GLY A 838 31.07 20.18 -1.65
CA GLY A 838 32.25 20.08 -0.79
C GLY A 838 32.37 21.20 0.24
N LEU A 839 31.28 21.92 0.52
CA LEU A 839 31.25 23.04 1.47
C LEU A 839 30.99 22.54 2.90
N PHE A 840 31.95 21.80 3.47
CA PHE A 840 31.75 21.08 4.74
C PHE A 840 31.47 21.97 5.94
N LYS A 841 32.13 23.14 6.04
CA LYS A 841 31.88 24.08 7.14
C LYS A 841 30.44 24.59 7.15
N ASP A 842 29.87 24.81 5.96
CA ASP A 842 28.47 25.22 5.83
C ASP A 842 27.54 24.04 6.16
N MET A 843 27.88 22.82 5.72
CA MET A 843 27.14 21.60 6.05
C MET A 843 27.11 21.31 7.56
N GLU A 844 28.24 21.43 8.24
CA GLU A 844 28.36 21.27 9.70
C GLU A 844 27.56 22.32 10.46
N ARG A 845 27.60 23.59 10.02
CA ARG A 845 26.74 24.65 10.59
C ARG A 845 25.26 24.28 10.52
N ILE A 846 24.81 23.67 9.42
CA ILE A 846 23.41 23.23 9.29
C ILE A 846 23.11 22.09 10.27
N LEU A 847 24.02 21.13 10.44
CA LEU A 847 23.85 20.05 11.41
C LEU A 847 23.74 20.59 12.84
N ASP A 848 24.58 21.54 13.22
CA ASP A 848 24.51 22.19 14.54
C ASP A 848 23.20 22.98 14.73
N LYS A 849 22.72 23.63 13.66
CA LYS A 849 21.40 24.29 13.66
C LYS A 849 20.24 23.30 13.80
N MET A 850 20.36 22.09 13.24
CA MET A 850 19.35 21.04 13.40
C MET A 850 19.34 20.51 14.84
N GLU A 851 20.53 20.19 15.38
CA GLU A 851 20.70 19.70 16.75
C GLU A 851 20.18 20.70 17.80
N SER A 852 20.43 22.00 17.59
CA SER A 852 19.92 23.07 18.47
C SER A 852 18.44 23.44 18.25
N GLY A 853 17.85 23.04 17.13
CA GLY A 853 16.53 23.49 16.66
C GLY A 853 15.39 22.49 16.86
N GLU A 854 15.53 21.53 17.77
CA GLU A 854 14.57 20.42 18.00
C GLU A 854 14.36 19.48 16.79
N ILE A 855 15.30 19.43 15.84
CA ILE A 855 15.23 18.53 14.67
C ILE A 855 16.30 17.45 14.79
N GLU A 856 15.88 16.23 15.13
CA GLU A 856 16.81 15.10 15.27
C GLU A 856 17.45 14.68 13.93
N VAL A 857 18.76 14.42 13.98
CA VAL A 857 19.52 13.89 12.86
C VAL A 857 19.32 12.38 12.78
N ASP A 858 18.59 11.92 11.77
CA ASP A 858 18.32 10.49 11.59
C ASP A 858 19.39 9.76 10.76
N THR A 859 19.22 8.44 10.63
CA THR A 859 20.15 7.58 9.87
C THR A 859 20.28 7.99 8.41
N VAL A 860 19.23 8.56 7.79
CA VAL A 860 19.27 9.03 6.40
C VAL A 860 20.17 10.26 6.28
N CYS A 861 19.97 11.28 7.12
CA CYS A 861 20.80 12.47 7.18
C CYS A 861 22.28 12.11 7.42
N ALA A 862 22.54 11.25 8.40
CA ALA A 862 23.89 10.85 8.75
C ALA A 862 24.61 10.13 7.59
N ASN A 863 23.91 9.27 6.84
CA ASN A 863 24.46 8.63 5.65
C ASN A 863 24.67 9.59 4.47
N MET A 864 23.86 10.65 4.34
CA MET A 864 24.07 11.70 3.33
C MET A 864 25.36 12.49 3.58
N VAL A 865 25.64 12.80 4.84
CA VAL A 865 26.90 13.44 5.26
C VAL A 865 28.10 12.55 4.93
N LEU A 866 28.04 11.25 5.30
CA LEU A 866 29.08 10.28 4.94
C LEU A 866 29.31 10.17 3.43
N ALA A 867 28.23 10.10 2.64
CA ALA A 867 28.33 10.04 1.18
C ALA A 867 28.96 11.32 0.60
N SER A 868 28.70 12.48 1.22
CA SER A 868 29.25 13.78 0.80
C SER A 868 30.76 13.86 1.04
N TYR A 869 31.22 13.47 2.22
CA TYR A 869 32.65 13.37 2.51
C TYR A 869 33.33 12.34 1.59
N GLY A 870 32.70 11.19 1.39
CA GLY A 870 33.21 10.14 0.51
C GLY A 870 33.38 10.60 -0.94
N ALA A 871 32.39 11.33 -1.48
CA ALA A 871 32.44 11.87 -2.85
C ALA A 871 33.61 12.86 -3.07
N HIS A 872 34.11 13.47 -2.00
CA HIS A 872 35.21 14.44 -2.02
C HIS A 872 36.52 13.87 -1.44
N ASN A 873 36.58 12.56 -1.16
CA ASN A 873 37.73 11.90 -0.56
C ASN A 873 38.17 12.49 0.80
N ALA A 874 37.22 13.00 1.58
CA ALA A 874 37.43 13.58 2.91
C ALA A 874 37.35 12.48 4.00
N LEU A 875 38.29 11.53 3.95
CA LEU A 875 38.30 10.35 4.82
C LEU A 875 38.44 10.66 6.33
N PRO A 876 39.27 11.63 6.76
CA PRO A 876 39.35 12.01 8.18
C PRO A 876 38.01 12.48 8.75
N GLU A 877 37.29 13.31 7.99
CA GLU A 877 35.97 13.84 8.35
C GLU A 877 34.93 12.73 8.46
N MET A 878 35.00 11.71 7.59
CA MET A 878 34.16 10.50 7.70
C MET A 878 34.40 9.77 9.01
N GLY A 879 35.67 9.63 9.44
CA GLY A 879 36.03 8.95 10.67
C GLY A 879 35.50 9.69 11.91
N LEU A 880 35.66 11.01 11.94
CA LEU A 880 35.08 11.87 12.98
C LEU A 880 33.55 11.77 13.02
N TRP A 881 32.91 11.77 11.86
CA TRP A 881 31.46 11.65 11.77
C TRP A 881 30.92 10.29 12.22
N LEU A 882 31.60 9.18 11.88
CA LEU A 882 31.24 7.85 12.37
C LEU A 882 31.27 7.78 13.91
N ARG A 883 32.26 8.42 14.54
CA ARG A 883 32.30 8.54 16.01
C ARG A 883 31.15 9.40 16.54
N LYS A 884 30.85 10.53 15.88
CA LYS A 884 29.70 11.38 16.25
C LYS A 884 28.38 10.60 16.15
N MET A 885 28.18 9.80 15.11
CA MET A 885 27.01 8.92 14.99
C MET A 885 26.87 7.96 16.17
N LYS A 886 27.97 7.35 16.63
CA LYS A 886 27.97 6.49 17.84
C LYS A 886 27.57 7.28 19.09
N THR A 887 28.09 8.50 19.27
CA THR A 887 27.73 9.35 20.42
C THR A 887 26.27 9.80 20.40
N LEU A 888 25.69 9.98 19.21
CA LEU A 888 24.29 10.35 19.02
C LEU A 888 23.32 9.15 19.08
N GLY A 889 23.83 7.92 19.26
CA GLY A 889 22.99 6.71 19.26
C GLY A 889 22.42 6.33 17.89
N ILE A 890 22.99 6.84 16.80
CA ILE A 890 22.54 6.56 15.44
C ILE A 890 23.14 5.21 14.98
N PRO A 891 22.34 4.17 14.68
CA PRO A 891 22.87 2.86 14.30
C PRO A 891 23.56 2.91 12.94
N LEU A 892 24.66 2.16 12.82
CA LEU A 892 25.35 1.96 11.54
C LEU A 892 24.59 0.92 10.72
N SER A 893 24.44 1.16 9.42
CA SER A 893 23.68 0.30 8.51
C SER A 893 24.55 -0.23 7.37
N ILE A 894 24.04 -1.18 6.58
CA ILE A 894 24.69 -1.62 5.32
C ILE A 894 24.99 -0.41 4.41
N ARG A 895 24.10 0.59 4.36
CA ARG A 895 24.28 1.82 3.58
C ARG A 895 25.44 2.68 4.11
N THR A 896 25.66 2.68 5.42
CA THR A 896 26.81 3.33 6.06
C THR A 896 28.11 2.68 5.62
N CYS A 897 28.21 1.35 5.72
CA CYS A 897 29.39 0.60 5.23
C CYS A 897 29.64 0.85 3.74
N ASN A 898 28.59 0.83 2.92
CA ASN A 898 28.70 1.15 1.49
C ASN A 898 29.18 2.57 1.22
N SER A 899 28.71 3.56 1.97
CA SER A 899 29.15 4.95 1.76
C SER A 899 30.61 5.14 2.17
N VAL A 900 31.06 4.44 3.21
CA VAL A 900 32.42 4.56 3.75
C VAL A 900 33.43 3.74 2.96
N LEU A 901 33.22 2.42 2.86
CA LEU A 901 34.22 1.50 2.32
C LEU A 901 34.41 1.62 0.81
N ASN A 902 33.38 2.06 0.06
CA ASN A 902 33.55 2.36 -1.36
C ASN A 902 34.26 3.70 -1.61
N SER A 903 34.39 4.54 -0.59
CA SER A 903 35.12 5.80 -0.67
C SER A 903 36.61 5.63 -0.38
N CYS A 904 37.02 4.47 0.15
CA CYS A 904 38.42 4.12 0.42
C CYS A 904 39.17 3.78 -0.89
N PRO A 905 40.12 4.62 -1.35
CA PRO A 905 40.79 4.43 -2.64
C PRO A 905 41.61 3.14 -2.72
N THR A 906 42.30 2.75 -1.66
CA THR A 906 43.14 1.55 -1.62
C THR A 906 42.30 0.29 -1.65
N ILE A 907 41.18 0.26 -0.91
CA ILE A 907 40.21 -0.85 -0.96
C ILE A 907 39.66 -0.99 -2.38
N MET A 908 39.22 0.11 -2.99
CA MET A 908 38.68 0.07 -4.34
C MET A 908 39.75 -0.25 -5.40
N ALA A 909 41.02 0.11 -5.19
CA ALA A 909 42.14 -0.26 -6.05
C ALA A 909 42.42 -1.77 -5.98
N LEU A 910 42.44 -2.36 -4.78
CA LEU A 910 42.54 -3.80 -4.59
C LEU A 910 41.42 -4.55 -5.32
N MET A 911 40.21 -3.98 -5.34
CA MET A 911 39.06 -4.60 -6.00
C MET A 911 39.09 -4.50 -7.54
N ARG A 912 39.91 -3.61 -8.13
CA ARG A 912 40.06 -3.50 -9.59
C ARG A 912 41.06 -4.52 -10.15
N ASN A 913 42.07 -4.91 -9.36
CA ASN A 913 43.12 -5.86 -9.74
C ASN A 913 43.24 -6.95 -8.67
N LEU A 914 42.37 -7.97 -8.74
CA LEU A 914 42.41 -9.15 -7.86
C LEU A 914 43.57 -10.07 -8.26
N ASP A 915 44.82 -9.67 -8.01
CA ASP A 915 46.03 -10.47 -8.21
C ASP A 915 46.45 -11.19 -6.90
N ALA A 916 47.50 -12.01 -6.96
CA ALA A 916 48.00 -12.86 -5.85
C ALA A 916 48.46 -12.12 -4.56
N SER A 917 48.29 -10.79 -4.48
CA SER A 917 48.72 -9.93 -3.36
C SER A 917 47.58 -9.39 -2.49
N TYR A 918 46.35 -9.91 -2.63
CA TYR A 918 45.21 -9.53 -1.78
C TYR A 918 45.47 -9.92 -0.31
N PRO A 919 45.10 -9.08 0.67
CA PRO A 919 45.24 -9.46 2.08
C PRO A 919 44.29 -10.61 2.42
N VAL A 920 44.80 -11.60 3.15
CA VAL A 920 44.04 -12.78 3.58
C VAL A 920 43.45 -12.62 4.99
N SER A 921 43.74 -11.52 5.67
CA SER A 921 43.18 -11.14 6.97
C SER A 921 42.92 -9.63 7.08
N ILE A 922 42.05 -9.24 8.03
CA ILE A 922 41.85 -7.81 8.34
C ILE A 922 43.16 -7.17 8.82
N GLN A 923 43.97 -7.88 9.60
CA GLN A 923 45.22 -7.35 10.12
C GLN A 923 46.23 -7.04 9.00
N GLU A 924 46.26 -7.84 7.94
CA GLU A 924 47.06 -7.55 6.75
C GLU A 924 46.46 -6.40 5.94
N LEU A 925 45.14 -6.36 5.79
CA LEU A 925 44.47 -5.24 5.12
C LEU A 925 44.82 -3.92 5.83
N LEU A 926 44.70 -3.86 7.16
CA LEU A 926 45.02 -2.69 7.96
C LEU A 926 46.49 -2.23 7.85
N LYS A 927 47.43 -3.10 7.46
CA LYS A 927 48.84 -2.74 7.21
C LYS A 927 49.07 -2.13 5.82
N ILE A 928 48.18 -2.43 4.86
CA ILE A 928 48.27 -1.97 3.47
C ILE A 928 47.52 -0.64 3.29
N LEU A 929 46.46 -0.42 4.08
CA LEU A 929 45.66 0.80 4.06
C LEU A 929 46.43 2.02 4.56
N SER A 930 46.04 3.20 4.07
CA SER A 930 46.51 4.46 4.67
C SER A 930 46.03 4.58 6.13
N GLU A 931 46.63 5.48 6.91
CA GLU A 931 46.24 5.69 8.31
C GLU A 931 44.74 6.04 8.43
N GLU A 932 44.23 6.85 7.51
CA GLU A 932 42.84 7.28 7.45
C GLU A 932 41.90 6.13 7.07
N GLU A 933 42.24 5.35 6.04
CA GLU A 933 41.45 4.19 5.63
C GLU A 933 41.43 3.10 6.70
N ALA A 934 42.57 2.86 7.36
CA ALA A 934 42.68 1.92 8.46
C ALA A 934 41.82 2.34 9.66
N MET A 935 41.75 3.64 9.96
CA MET A 935 40.84 4.18 10.97
C MET A 935 39.37 3.89 10.62
N LEU A 936 38.95 4.15 9.38
CA LEU A 936 37.58 3.91 8.92
C LEU A 936 37.20 2.43 8.98
N VAL A 937 38.10 1.54 8.55
CA VAL A 937 37.87 0.09 8.63
C VAL A 937 37.71 -0.36 10.07
N LYS A 938 38.58 0.09 10.99
CA LYS A 938 38.47 -0.25 12.42
C LYS A 938 37.12 0.16 13.01
N GLU A 939 36.72 1.42 12.79
CA GLU A 939 35.46 1.97 13.32
C GLU A 939 34.22 1.17 12.86
N LEU A 940 34.24 0.65 11.63
CA LEU A 940 33.19 -0.19 11.07
C LEU A 940 33.28 -1.65 11.52
N THR A 941 34.48 -2.22 11.64
CA THR A 941 34.67 -3.60 12.10
C THR A 941 34.27 -3.77 13.57
N GLU A 942 34.37 -2.73 14.39
CA GLU A 942 33.90 -2.75 15.78
C GLU A 942 32.38 -2.54 15.91
N SER A 943 31.65 -2.40 14.81
CA SER A 943 30.20 -2.14 14.81
C SER A 943 29.34 -3.41 14.83
N SER A 944 28.03 -3.24 15.07
CA SER A 944 27.04 -4.32 15.02
C SER A 944 26.73 -4.83 13.61
N VAL A 945 27.22 -4.19 12.54
CA VAL A 945 26.81 -4.50 11.16
C VAL A 945 27.15 -5.93 10.77
N LEU A 946 28.30 -6.47 11.23
CA LEU A 946 28.62 -7.89 11.00
C LEU A 946 27.62 -8.81 11.71
N LYS A 947 27.15 -8.47 12.91
CA LYS A 947 26.16 -9.26 13.65
C LYS A 947 24.81 -9.28 12.94
N GLU A 948 24.43 -8.18 12.29
CA GLU A 948 23.21 -8.11 11.48
C GLU A 948 23.35 -8.90 10.17
N ALA A 949 24.54 -8.88 9.56
CA ALA A 949 24.83 -9.63 8.33
C ALA A 949 25.14 -11.13 8.56
N THR A 950 25.37 -11.55 9.81
CA THR A 950 25.79 -12.92 10.15
C THR A 950 24.74 -13.61 11.03
N LYS A 951 24.31 -14.81 10.62
CA LYS A 951 23.51 -15.72 11.45
C LYS A 951 24.40 -16.89 11.90
N TRP A 952 24.36 -17.25 13.17
CA TRP A 952 25.13 -18.37 13.70
C TRP A 952 24.28 -19.22 14.63
N ASP A 953 23.91 -20.42 14.18
CA ASP A 953 23.20 -21.41 14.97
C ASP A 953 23.73 -22.83 14.69
N THR A 954 23.19 -23.84 15.37
CA THR A 954 23.66 -25.23 15.24
C THR A 954 23.37 -25.83 13.86
N SER A 955 22.40 -25.30 13.11
CA SER A 955 22.05 -25.79 11.78
C SER A 955 22.80 -25.06 10.66
N GLU A 956 23.04 -23.76 10.79
CA GLU A 956 23.69 -22.94 9.77
C GLU A 956 24.53 -21.78 10.35
N GLY A 957 25.74 -21.60 9.84
CA GLY A 957 26.50 -20.35 9.92
C GLY A 957 26.37 -19.59 8.61
N LYS A 958 25.61 -18.49 8.55
CA LYS A 958 25.32 -17.75 7.33
C LYS A 958 25.92 -16.34 7.36
N LEU A 959 26.60 -15.93 6.28
CA LEU A 959 26.93 -14.54 5.98
C LEU A 959 26.07 -14.04 4.81
N ASP A 960 25.34 -12.94 5.00
CA ASP A 960 24.51 -12.32 3.97
C ASP A 960 25.14 -11.02 3.46
N LEU A 961 25.66 -11.06 2.23
CA LEU A 961 26.28 -9.91 1.55
C LEU A 961 25.29 -9.19 0.61
N HIS A 962 23.99 -9.46 0.71
CA HIS A 962 22.99 -8.83 -0.15
C HIS A 962 22.92 -7.30 0.08
N GLY A 963 22.89 -6.53 -1.02
CA GLY A 963 22.87 -5.06 -0.97
C GLY A 963 24.21 -4.41 -0.60
N MET A 964 25.27 -5.20 -0.38
CA MET A 964 26.62 -4.69 -0.19
C MET A 964 27.28 -4.42 -1.55
N HIS A 965 28.03 -3.32 -1.61
CA HIS A 965 28.92 -3.05 -2.73
C HIS A 965 30.24 -3.81 -2.58
N LEU A 966 31.06 -3.81 -3.63
CA LEU A 966 32.29 -4.59 -3.71
C LEU A 966 33.27 -4.34 -2.55
N GLY A 967 33.56 -3.08 -2.22
CA GLY A 967 34.47 -2.73 -1.11
C GLY A 967 33.92 -3.17 0.26
N SER A 968 32.62 -2.98 0.49
CA SER A 968 31.97 -3.42 1.74
C SER A 968 31.95 -4.93 1.89
N ALA A 969 31.55 -5.64 0.83
CA ALA A 969 31.49 -7.08 0.81
C ALA A 969 32.88 -7.70 1.06
N TYR A 970 33.94 -7.08 0.53
CA TYR A 970 35.32 -7.51 0.75
C TYR A 970 35.73 -7.45 2.22
N VAL A 971 35.56 -6.29 2.86
CA VAL A 971 35.91 -6.11 4.28
C VAL A 971 35.05 -7.00 5.18
N MET A 972 33.74 -7.08 4.93
CA MET A 972 32.83 -7.95 5.68
C MET A 972 33.20 -9.43 5.52
N MET A 973 33.66 -9.86 4.35
CA MET A 973 34.14 -11.21 4.13
C MET A 973 35.39 -11.51 4.96
N LEU A 974 36.39 -10.62 4.97
CA LEU A 974 37.60 -10.79 5.79
C LEU A 974 37.26 -10.83 7.28
N GLN A 975 36.35 -9.95 7.73
CA GLN A 975 35.89 -9.91 9.11
C GLN A 975 35.19 -11.20 9.53
N TRP A 976 34.31 -11.67 8.66
CA TRP A 976 33.58 -12.89 8.89
C TRP A 976 34.51 -14.12 8.94
N MET A 977 35.57 -14.17 8.11
CA MET A 977 36.54 -15.27 8.16
C MET A 977 37.32 -15.30 9.48
N GLU A 978 37.72 -14.14 10.01
CA GLU A 978 38.41 -14.03 11.30
C GLU A 978 37.48 -14.40 12.46
N GLU A 979 36.27 -13.86 12.49
CA GLU A 979 35.25 -14.18 13.50
C GLU A 979 34.86 -15.67 13.48
N THR A 980 34.70 -16.25 12.29
CA THR A 980 34.39 -17.68 12.12
C THR A 980 35.54 -18.55 12.63
N ARG A 981 36.80 -18.16 12.37
CA ARG A 981 37.98 -18.84 12.92
C ARG A 981 37.98 -18.82 14.44
N ASN A 982 37.75 -17.66 15.06
CA ASN A 982 37.73 -17.51 16.51
C ASN A 982 36.65 -18.40 17.15
N ARG A 983 35.42 -18.34 16.63
CA ARG A 983 34.30 -19.18 17.10
C ARG A 983 34.60 -20.67 16.99
N LEU A 984 35.21 -21.12 15.89
CA LEU A 984 35.49 -22.55 15.68
C LEU A 984 36.69 -23.06 16.50
N SER A 985 37.60 -22.16 16.91
CA SER A 985 38.79 -22.46 17.73
C SER A 985 38.51 -22.50 19.24
N ASP A 986 37.61 -21.66 19.76
CA ASP A 986 37.39 -21.49 21.21
C ASP A 986 36.77 -22.72 21.92
N GLY A 987 36.32 -23.74 21.19
CA GLY A 987 35.79 -24.99 21.76
C GLY A 987 34.44 -24.87 22.48
N GLU A 988 34.01 -23.66 22.87
CA GLU A 988 32.71 -23.38 23.50
C GLU A 988 31.55 -23.29 22.50
N HIS A 989 31.81 -22.95 21.23
CA HIS A 989 30.76 -22.76 20.23
C HIS A 989 30.48 -24.06 19.46
N VAL A 990 29.19 -24.38 19.29
CA VAL A 990 28.75 -25.53 18.48
C VAL A 990 29.10 -25.26 17.01
N ILE A 991 29.75 -26.24 16.37
CA ILE A 991 30.09 -26.18 14.94
C ILE A 991 28.79 -26.33 14.14
N PRO A 992 28.42 -25.35 13.28
CA PRO A 992 27.22 -25.45 12.46
C PRO A 992 27.27 -26.65 11.50
N ALA A 993 26.11 -27.23 11.19
CA ALA A 993 26.04 -28.32 10.21
C ALA A 993 26.49 -27.87 8.81
N GLU A 994 26.05 -26.67 8.39
CA GLU A 994 26.41 -26.04 7.12
C GLU A 994 26.86 -24.58 7.34
N ILE A 995 27.77 -24.10 6.50
CA ILE A 995 28.21 -22.72 6.46
C ILE A 995 27.94 -22.17 5.06
N THR A 996 27.21 -21.05 5.01
CA THR A 996 26.70 -20.43 3.79
C THR A 996 27.17 -18.98 3.66
N VAL A 997 27.71 -18.60 2.49
CA VAL A 997 27.97 -17.19 2.13
C VAL A 997 27.06 -16.82 0.98
N VAL A 998 26.15 -15.86 1.21
CA VAL A 998 25.17 -15.39 0.22
C VAL A 998 25.71 -14.15 -0.48
N CYS A 999 26.03 -14.33 -1.76
CA CYS A 999 26.46 -13.27 -2.68
C CYS A 999 25.28 -13.00 -3.61
N GLY A 1000 24.26 -12.29 -3.09
CA GLY A 1000 22.91 -12.26 -3.67
C GLY A 1000 22.81 -12.03 -5.19
N SER A 1001 21.70 -12.49 -5.77
CA SER A 1001 21.23 -12.10 -7.09
C SER A 1001 20.49 -10.75 -6.99
N GLY A 1002 21.18 -9.63 -7.24
CA GLY A 1002 20.58 -8.29 -7.17
C GLY A 1002 21.39 -7.20 -7.88
N ASN A 1003 20.84 -6.68 -8.99
CA ASN A 1003 20.98 -5.32 -9.56
C ASN A 1003 22.28 -4.50 -9.51
N HIS A 1004 23.48 -5.08 -9.44
CA HIS A 1004 24.74 -4.34 -9.68
C HIS A 1004 25.65 -4.99 -10.75
N SER A 1005 25.05 -5.43 -11.85
CA SER A 1005 25.78 -5.79 -13.07
C SER A 1005 24.96 -5.39 -14.30
N THR A 1006 25.59 -4.73 -15.26
CA THR A 1006 24.98 -4.35 -16.55
C THR A 1006 24.70 -5.55 -17.46
N VAL A 1007 25.02 -6.76 -17.02
CA VAL A 1007 24.74 -8.01 -17.74
C VAL A 1007 24.03 -8.99 -16.79
N ARG A 1008 22.87 -9.47 -17.21
CA ARG A 1008 22.09 -10.50 -16.50
C ARG A 1008 22.93 -11.78 -16.42
N GLY A 1009 23.55 -12.07 -15.27
CA GLY A 1009 24.23 -13.36 -15.04
C GLY A 1009 25.44 -13.38 -14.10
N GLU A 1010 26.12 -12.25 -13.85
CA GLU A 1010 27.36 -12.24 -13.04
C GLU A 1010 27.36 -11.07 -12.05
N SER A 1011 27.33 -11.37 -10.75
CA SER A 1011 27.46 -10.38 -9.67
C SER A 1011 28.96 -10.11 -9.42
N PRO A 1012 29.44 -8.85 -9.44
CA PRO A 1012 30.84 -8.53 -9.13
C PRO A 1012 31.27 -9.05 -7.75
N VAL A 1013 30.37 -9.02 -6.77
CA VAL A 1013 30.59 -9.58 -5.44
C VAL A 1013 30.79 -11.10 -5.51
N LYS A 1014 29.97 -11.80 -6.30
CA LYS A 1014 30.13 -13.26 -6.50
C LYS A 1014 31.48 -13.58 -7.16
N SER A 1015 31.90 -12.83 -8.18
CA SER A 1015 33.20 -13.03 -8.84
C SER A 1015 34.36 -12.83 -7.87
N MET A 1016 34.33 -11.76 -7.07
CA MET A 1016 35.32 -11.51 -6.03
C MET A 1016 35.38 -12.63 -5.00
N ILE A 1017 34.23 -13.07 -4.48
CA ILE A 1017 34.19 -14.17 -3.51
C ILE A 1017 34.71 -15.47 -4.14
N THR A 1018 34.39 -15.75 -5.41
CA THR A 1018 34.92 -16.92 -6.13
C THR A 1018 36.46 -16.92 -6.16
N GLU A 1019 37.06 -15.77 -6.44
CA GLU A 1019 38.53 -15.61 -6.50
C GLU A 1019 39.15 -15.77 -5.10
N ILE A 1020 38.58 -15.14 -4.08
CA ILE A 1020 39.02 -15.29 -2.68
C ILE A 1020 38.99 -16.76 -2.26
N MET A 1021 37.92 -17.50 -2.61
CA MET A 1021 37.80 -18.92 -2.29
C MET A 1021 38.85 -19.78 -3.02
N ALA A 1022 39.14 -19.46 -4.29
CA ALA A 1022 40.13 -20.19 -5.08
C ALA A 1022 41.55 -20.01 -4.50
N GLN A 1023 41.92 -18.78 -4.19
CA GLN A 1023 43.27 -18.44 -3.72
C GLN A 1023 43.52 -18.94 -2.28
N THR A 1024 42.49 -18.90 -1.42
CA THR A 1024 42.56 -19.44 -0.05
C THR A 1024 42.41 -20.97 0.02
N ARG A 1025 42.28 -21.66 -1.13
CA ARG A 1025 42.01 -23.11 -1.23
C ARG A 1025 40.80 -23.55 -0.40
N SER A 1026 39.76 -22.73 -0.40
CA SER A 1026 38.54 -22.95 0.37
C SER A 1026 37.81 -24.22 -0.08
N PRO A 1027 37.26 -25.00 0.87
CA PRO A 1027 36.42 -26.15 0.54
C PRO A 1027 34.99 -25.77 0.14
N MET A 1028 34.65 -24.48 0.15
CA MET A 1028 33.33 -23.97 -0.22
C MET A 1028 33.03 -24.19 -1.70
N ARG A 1029 31.80 -24.60 -1.99
CA ARG A 1029 31.33 -24.85 -3.36
C ARG A 1029 30.10 -24.01 -3.65
N ILE A 1030 29.95 -23.60 -4.91
CA ILE A 1030 28.73 -22.92 -5.36
C ILE A 1030 27.55 -23.89 -5.20
N ASP A 1031 26.47 -23.44 -4.55
CA ASP A 1031 25.26 -24.24 -4.39
C ASP A 1031 24.62 -24.49 -5.77
N ARG A 1032 24.29 -25.76 -6.03
CA ARG A 1032 23.63 -26.19 -7.28
C ARG A 1032 22.20 -25.67 -7.37
N LYS A 1033 21.55 -25.38 -6.24
CA LYS A 1033 20.18 -24.86 -6.18
C LYS A 1033 20.14 -23.33 -6.22
N ASN A 1034 21.18 -22.66 -5.73
CA ASN A 1034 21.33 -21.22 -5.78
C ASN A 1034 22.75 -20.81 -6.21
N ILE A 1035 22.89 -20.40 -7.47
CA ILE A 1035 24.18 -19.97 -8.03
C ILE A 1035 24.76 -18.71 -7.37
N GLY A 1036 24.00 -18.01 -6.52
CA GLY A 1036 24.45 -16.87 -5.72
C GLY A 1036 24.96 -17.24 -4.32
N CYS A 1037 24.98 -18.52 -3.96
CA CYS A 1037 25.41 -18.97 -2.64
C CYS A 1037 26.63 -19.89 -2.72
N PHE A 1038 27.54 -19.75 -1.74
CA PHE A 1038 28.63 -20.68 -1.48
C PHE A 1038 28.33 -21.47 -0.20
N VAL A 1039 28.49 -22.78 -0.24
CA VAL A 1039 28.14 -23.68 0.87
C VAL A 1039 29.27 -24.68 1.16
N ALA A 1040 29.44 -25.03 2.44
CA ALA A 1040 30.30 -26.11 2.91
C ALA A 1040 29.82 -26.66 4.26
N LYS A 1041 30.20 -27.89 4.61
CA LYS A 1041 29.93 -28.43 5.95
C LYS A 1041 30.80 -27.73 7.00
N GLY A 1042 30.25 -27.38 8.17
CA GLY A 1042 30.99 -26.65 9.20
C GLY A 1042 32.24 -27.37 9.70
N ASN A 1043 32.22 -28.70 9.83
CA ASN A 1043 33.42 -29.49 10.17
C ASN A 1043 34.53 -29.41 9.11
N VAL A 1044 34.18 -29.20 7.84
CA VAL A 1044 35.15 -29.06 6.76
C VAL A 1044 35.74 -27.65 6.76
N ILE A 1045 34.92 -26.64 7.06
CA ILE A 1045 35.37 -25.25 7.25
C ILE A 1045 36.26 -25.12 8.47
N LYS A 1046 35.94 -25.79 9.59
CA LYS A 1046 36.81 -25.83 10.77
C LYS A 1046 38.21 -26.35 10.43
N LYS A 1047 38.32 -27.43 9.66
CA LYS A 1047 39.63 -27.97 9.21
C LYS A 1047 40.39 -27.06 8.24
N TRP A 1048 39.71 -26.10 7.63
CA TRP A 1048 40.30 -25.18 6.66
C TRP A 1048 40.72 -23.85 7.32
N LEU A 1049 39.92 -23.33 8.25
CA LEU A 1049 40.18 -22.06 8.93
C LEU A 1049 41.01 -22.19 10.21
N CYS A 1050 40.93 -23.35 10.90
CA CYS A 1050 41.64 -23.68 12.14
C CYS A 1050 42.65 -24.80 11.86
#